data_AF-A0A952X3W6-F1
#
_entry.id   AF-A0A952X3W6-F1
#
_cell.length_a   1.000
_cell.length_b   1.000
_cell.length_c   1.000
_cell.angle_alpha   90.00
_cell.angle_beta   90.00
_cell.angle_gamma   90.00
#
_symmetry.space_group_name_H-M   'P 1'
#
loop_
_entity.id
_entity.type
_entity.pdbx_description
1 polymer ?
#
loop_
_entity_poly.entity_id
_entity_poly.type
_entity_poly.pdbx_seq_one_letter_code
_entity_poly.pdbx_strand_id
1 'polypeptide(L)'
;MPDRLPAPPRPRRPPRRLTGFCLLALAILAGGRAQAGMSNSLLDISADGSLFACSNRDSGTVSIFASAGQGRWEKRSEVPVGRHPEGVSFIGGSHRLAVAVYGDDVIVVIDGDRGEETGRLNVFDEPYSVVSTPSGDRLFATLDFPGKLLEIDPESLTIVREIDAGSFPRGLALSPDARTLYVAEYYTAVVRAFDANSGEETGSWTGTPEDNLARQIVVHPTRPKAYLPHIRSRTQVPQGAGAIMPYVAIVDTDRPVDVEPTDAVNARRKRVQMDSLRGTLVVANPWEVAISPDGSECCVVFAGTDDMYVCDVLDDNYRELKYSSLLRLPSNPRAVRYTPDGRQFLVYSALDFSVTAFDAESRKPVETLAVCDCPLDEELLLGKRLFYSANQPMVALRWISCSSCHPDGDSDGRTWQQPEGLRQTQPLGGLAWTHPLHWSADRDEVQDFEHTIRGPLMQGRGLIRGPLGDALGEPLSGRSKEADALARYTNSHHVSLSPFARKIGENGERIEGEAGLTDAARRGREVFFRESVGCANCHSGPYFCDSRAGSLTRHDVGTGNDDPSELMGPEYDTPSLLGLYRSAPYLHHGRAATLEDVLTTQNPEDRHGKTSHLSGEEVADLVEFLKALPYEDPEPLAEAAGLIKVEK
;
A
#
# COMPACT_ATOMS: atom_id res chain seq x y z
N MET A 1 17.80 -62.52 45.62
CA MET A 1 16.89 -61.87 46.59
C MET A 1 17.40 -62.14 48.00
N PRO A 2 17.36 -61.18 48.95
CA PRO A 2 16.93 -59.78 48.80
C PRO A 2 18.02 -58.73 49.10
N ASP A 3 17.78 -57.56 48.53
CA ASP A 3 18.44 -56.27 48.75
C ASP A 3 18.29 -55.73 50.18
N ARG A 4 19.31 -55.00 50.64
CA ARG A 4 19.15 -53.78 51.45
C ARG A 4 20.27 -52.78 51.13
N LEU A 5 19.88 -51.64 50.56
CA LEU A 5 20.72 -50.46 50.33
C LEU A 5 21.11 -49.77 51.65
N PRO A 6 22.34 -49.25 51.81
CA PRO A 6 22.71 -48.35 52.90
C PRO A 6 22.50 -46.85 52.53
N ALA A 7 22.13 -46.08 53.55
CA ALA A 7 21.68 -44.69 53.54
C ALA A 7 22.75 -43.63 53.15
N PRO A 8 22.34 -42.44 52.69
CA PRO A 8 23.26 -41.37 52.30
C PRO A 8 23.92 -40.64 53.50
N PRO A 9 25.16 -40.15 53.36
CA PRO A 9 25.88 -39.45 54.43
C PRO A 9 25.41 -38.00 54.65
N ARG A 10 25.50 -37.57 55.91
CA ARG A 10 25.06 -36.27 56.46
C ARG A 10 25.93 -35.07 56.03
N PRO A 11 25.38 -33.84 56.06
CA PRO A 11 26.05 -32.64 55.54
C PRO A 11 27.12 -32.09 56.50
N ARG A 12 28.25 -31.59 55.94
CA ARG A 12 29.28 -30.84 56.69
C ARG A 12 28.98 -29.34 56.66
N ARG A 13 29.10 -28.70 57.84
CA ARG A 13 28.98 -27.25 58.07
C ARG A 13 30.23 -26.47 57.60
N PRO A 14 30.12 -25.14 57.35
CA PRO A 14 31.07 -24.38 56.53
C PRO A 14 32.15 -23.66 57.36
N PRO A 15 33.29 -23.24 56.75
CA PRO A 15 34.14 -22.21 57.32
C PRO A 15 33.73 -20.79 56.90
N ARG A 16 34.10 -19.83 57.75
CA ARG A 16 33.63 -18.44 57.79
C ARG A 16 34.41 -17.49 56.84
N ARG A 17 33.63 -16.59 56.21
CA ARG A 17 33.84 -15.17 55.85
C ARG A 17 35.18 -14.72 55.25
N LEU A 18 35.09 -14.16 54.04
CA LEU A 18 35.82 -12.95 53.65
C LEU A 18 34.83 -11.98 53.00
N THR A 19 34.62 -10.86 53.66
CA THR A 19 33.90 -9.67 53.18
C THR A 19 34.73 -9.02 52.06
N GLY A 20 34.31 -9.23 50.82
CA GLY A 20 34.78 -8.47 49.66
C GLY A 20 33.77 -7.37 49.32
N PHE A 21 34.21 -6.12 49.38
CA PHE A 21 33.50 -4.98 48.79
C PHE A 21 33.25 -5.26 47.31
N CYS A 22 31.99 -5.50 46.93
CA CYS A 22 31.58 -5.37 45.54
C CYS A 22 31.38 -3.88 45.27
N LEU A 23 32.33 -3.29 44.55
CA LEU A 23 32.10 -2.07 43.81
C LEU A 23 30.88 -2.30 42.91
N LEU A 24 29.78 -1.60 43.18
CA LEU A 24 28.71 -1.43 42.20
C LEU A 24 29.33 -0.71 41.00
N ALA A 25 29.78 -1.47 40.01
CA ALA A 25 29.88 -0.93 38.67
C ALA A 25 28.43 -0.66 38.25
N LEU A 26 28.01 0.61 38.29
CA LEU A 26 26.90 1.04 37.44
C LEU A 26 27.37 0.76 36.02
N ALA A 27 27.00 -0.40 35.49
CA ALA A 27 26.84 -0.55 34.06
C ALA A 27 25.74 0.45 33.71
N ILE A 28 26.15 1.61 33.20
CA ILE A 28 25.28 2.40 32.35
C ILE A 28 24.96 1.45 31.20
N LEU A 29 23.82 0.77 31.30
CA LEU A 29 23.15 0.26 30.12
C LEU A 29 23.01 1.50 29.24
N ALA A 30 23.89 1.60 28.25
CA ALA A 30 23.62 2.41 27.08
C ALA A 30 22.39 1.77 26.45
N GLY A 31 21.21 2.12 26.96
CA GLY A 31 19.97 1.90 26.23
C GLY A 31 20.23 2.51 24.87
N GLY A 32 20.18 1.67 23.83
CA GLY A 32 20.27 2.15 22.46
C GLY A 32 19.25 3.28 22.36
N ARG A 33 19.72 4.50 22.12
CA ARG A 33 18.80 5.59 21.82
C ARG A 33 17.98 5.11 20.64
N ALA A 34 16.65 5.13 20.75
CA ALA A 34 15.81 4.88 19.60
C ALA A 34 16.23 5.87 18.50
N GLN A 35 16.49 5.34 17.31
CA GLN A 35 16.98 6.11 16.18
C GLN A 35 15.77 6.49 15.34
N ALA A 36 15.61 7.79 15.06
CA ALA A 36 14.54 8.29 14.21
C ALA A 36 14.74 7.88 12.75
N GLY A 37 13.66 7.79 11.99
CA GLY A 37 13.74 7.72 10.53
C GLY A 37 14.30 6.42 9.92
N MET A 38 14.38 5.33 10.67
CA MET A 38 14.96 4.07 10.17
C MET A 38 13.96 3.15 9.46
N SER A 39 12.67 3.46 9.47
CA SER A 39 11.63 2.71 8.74
C SER A 39 10.55 3.65 8.26
N ASN A 40 10.03 3.39 7.06
CA ASN A 40 9.02 4.23 6.43
C ASN A 40 7.71 4.29 7.24
N SER A 41 7.08 5.46 7.27
CA SER A 41 5.72 5.70 7.78
C SER A 41 5.22 7.10 7.41
N LEU A 42 3.91 7.30 7.53
CA LEU A 42 3.23 8.60 7.50
C LEU A 42 3.46 9.42 8.79
N LEU A 43 4.14 8.87 9.79
CA LEU A 43 4.43 9.50 11.07
C LEU A 43 5.88 9.18 11.48
N ASP A 44 6.63 10.18 11.93
CA ASP A 44 7.96 9.98 12.52
C ASP A 44 8.17 10.88 13.74
N ILE A 45 9.08 10.47 14.63
CA ILE A 45 9.40 11.17 15.88
C ILE A 45 10.91 11.46 15.89
N SER A 46 11.31 12.68 16.25
CA SER A 46 12.71 13.08 16.27
C SER A 46 13.51 12.21 17.26
N ALA A 47 14.82 12.04 17.01
CA ALA A 47 15.65 11.13 17.79
C ALA A 47 15.78 11.54 19.28
N ASP A 48 15.59 12.82 19.58
CA ASP A 48 15.55 13.35 20.95
C ASP A 48 14.15 13.30 21.59
N GLY A 49 13.13 12.88 20.84
CA GLY A 49 11.73 12.79 21.26
C GLY A 49 11.05 14.15 21.44
N SER A 50 11.66 15.24 20.98
CA SER A 50 11.13 16.59 21.19
C SER A 50 10.10 17.01 20.14
N LEU A 51 10.13 16.42 18.94
CA LEU A 51 9.19 16.68 17.85
C LEU A 51 8.58 15.37 17.30
N PHE A 52 7.36 15.46 16.78
CA PHE A 52 6.87 14.48 15.81
C PHE A 52 6.30 15.19 14.58
N ALA A 53 6.34 14.50 13.44
CA ALA A 53 5.78 14.96 12.18
C ALA A 53 4.80 13.93 11.59
N CYS A 54 3.73 14.42 10.96
CA CYS A 54 2.71 13.58 10.33
C CYS A 54 2.41 14.08 8.91
N SER A 55 2.50 13.18 7.92
CA SER A 55 2.09 13.42 6.54
C SER A 55 0.58 13.29 6.40
N ASN A 56 -0.07 14.37 5.98
CA ASN A 56 -1.50 14.43 5.77
C ASN A 56 -1.81 14.26 4.27
N ARG A 57 -2.01 13.00 3.85
CA ARG A 57 -2.19 12.65 2.44
C ARG A 57 -3.24 13.51 1.73
N ASP A 58 -4.41 13.65 2.33
CA ASP A 58 -5.57 14.31 1.71
C ASP A 58 -5.46 15.85 1.69
N SER A 59 -4.78 16.47 2.66
CA SER A 59 -4.62 17.93 2.71
C SER A 59 -3.38 18.41 1.96
N GLY A 60 -2.45 17.51 1.65
CA GLY A 60 -1.19 17.85 1.00
C GLY A 60 -0.21 18.59 1.92
N THR A 61 -0.32 18.36 3.23
CA THR A 61 0.48 19.05 4.27
C THR A 61 1.27 18.07 5.14
N VAL A 62 2.29 18.58 5.83
CA VAL A 62 2.97 17.90 6.94
C VAL A 62 2.79 18.71 8.20
N SER A 63 2.27 18.08 9.25
CA SER A 63 2.07 18.73 10.55
C SER A 63 3.16 18.36 11.51
N ILE A 64 3.71 19.36 12.20
CA ILE A 64 4.81 19.20 13.16
C ILE A 64 4.30 19.60 14.54
N PHE A 65 4.60 18.76 15.52
CA PHE A 65 4.23 18.94 16.91
C PHE A 65 5.46 18.90 17.78
N ALA A 66 5.49 19.69 18.84
CA ALA A 66 6.54 19.65 19.84
C ALA A 66 6.03 19.10 21.17
N SER A 67 6.92 18.46 21.93
CA SER A 67 6.63 18.03 23.29
C SER A 67 6.35 19.25 24.17
N ALA A 68 5.18 19.25 24.80
CA ALA A 68 4.78 20.20 25.83
C ALA A 68 5.17 19.72 27.25
N GLY A 69 5.95 18.64 27.35
CA GLY A 69 6.27 17.97 28.60
C GLY A 69 5.14 17.09 29.13
N GLN A 70 5.43 16.27 30.14
CA GLN A 70 4.45 15.35 30.77
C GLN A 70 3.76 14.39 29.78
N GLY A 71 4.41 14.03 28.68
CA GLY A 71 3.82 13.17 27.64
C GLY A 71 2.73 13.86 26.82
N ARG A 72 2.76 15.20 26.74
CA ARG A 72 1.81 15.98 25.94
C ARG A 72 2.50 16.66 24.77
N TRP A 73 1.71 17.07 23.78
CA TRP A 73 2.15 17.62 22.51
C TRP A 73 1.37 18.89 22.13
N GLU A 74 2.04 19.79 21.42
CA GLU A 74 1.47 21.04 20.91
C GLU A 74 1.80 21.19 19.43
N LYS A 75 0.80 21.49 18.59
CA LYS A 75 1.02 21.74 17.16
C LYS A 75 1.89 22.98 17.01
N ARG A 76 3.04 22.83 16.34
CA ARG A 76 3.98 23.92 16.02
C ARG A 76 3.61 24.56 14.70
N SER A 77 3.44 23.73 13.67
CA SER A 77 3.25 24.17 12.30
C SER A 77 2.54 23.12 11.47
N GLU A 78 2.00 23.57 10.34
CA GLU A 78 1.48 22.74 9.27
C GLU A 78 2.01 23.31 7.95
N VAL A 79 2.76 22.50 7.21
CA VAL A 79 3.53 22.94 6.04
C VAL A 79 2.93 22.32 4.79
N PRO A 80 2.47 23.10 3.79
CA PRO A 80 2.06 22.55 2.51
C PRO A 80 3.28 21.99 1.77
N VAL A 81 3.16 20.77 1.25
CA VAL A 81 4.27 20.07 0.56
C VAL A 81 3.91 19.64 -0.86
N GLY A 82 2.62 19.41 -1.14
CA GLY A 82 2.14 18.97 -2.44
C GLY A 82 1.11 17.85 -2.32
N ARG A 83 0.70 17.27 -3.45
CA ARG A 83 -0.37 16.26 -3.49
C ARG A 83 0.11 14.90 -2.98
N HIS A 84 -0.69 14.27 -2.12
CA HIS A 84 -0.46 12.93 -1.57
C HIS A 84 0.94 12.73 -0.92
N PRO A 85 1.29 13.48 0.14
CA PRO A 85 2.47 13.15 0.94
C PRO A 85 2.33 11.79 1.61
N GLU A 86 3.38 10.96 1.49
CA GLU A 86 3.49 9.61 2.05
C GLU A 86 4.56 9.59 3.15
N GLY A 87 5.66 8.87 2.93
CA GLY A 87 6.74 8.72 3.90
C GLY A 87 7.25 10.08 4.41
N VAL A 88 7.34 10.23 5.73
CA VAL A 88 8.03 11.34 6.40
C VAL A 88 9.11 10.77 7.33
N SER A 89 10.28 11.39 7.33
CA SER A 89 11.40 10.95 8.15
C SER A 89 12.25 12.11 8.65
N PHE A 90 12.64 12.11 9.93
CA PHE A 90 13.67 13.02 10.43
C PHE A 90 15.06 12.64 9.89
N ILE A 91 15.85 13.64 9.54
CA ILE A 91 17.20 13.47 8.99
C ILE A 91 18.21 13.36 10.13
N GLY A 92 18.59 12.11 10.45
CA GLY A 92 19.53 11.77 11.53
C GLY A 92 19.07 12.27 12.90
N GLY A 93 19.97 12.93 13.63
CA GLY A 93 19.67 13.56 14.92
C GLY A 93 19.16 15.01 14.82
N SER A 94 18.91 15.52 13.62
CA SER A 94 18.44 16.90 13.41
C SER A 94 16.91 16.98 13.40
N HIS A 95 16.37 18.21 13.45
CA HIS A 95 14.96 18.47 13.23
C HIS A 95 14.61 18.76 11.76
N ARG A 96 15.52 18.50 10.82
CA ARG A 96 15.17 18.49 9.39
C ARG A 96 14.36 17.25 9.09
N LEU A 97 13.36 17.38 8.22
CA LEU A 97 12.49 16.31 7.77
C LEU A 97 12.65 16.12 6.26
N ALA A 98 12.63 14.89 5.78
CA ALA A 98 12.43 14.55 4.39
C ALA A 98 11.03 13.94 4.21
N VAL A 99 10.35 14.28 3.11
CA VAL A 99 8.97 13.88 2.83
C VAL A 99 8.89 13.40 1.38
N ALA A 100 8.42 12.17 1.18
CA ALA A 100 8.05 11.66 -0.14
C ALA A 100 6.67 12.20 -0.52
N VAL A 101 6.57 12.99 -1.59
CA VAL A 101 5.31 13.55 -2.08
C VAL A 101 4.92 12.81 -3.36
N TYR A 102 4.11 11.77 -3.18
CA TYR A 102 3.79 10.78 -4.21
C TYR A 102 3.12 11.40 -5.44
N GLY A 103 2.15 12.30 -5.23
CA GLY A 103 1.36 12.86 -6.34
C GLY A 103 2.08 13.93 -7.16
N ASP A 104 3.20 14.45 -6.67
CA ASP A 104 3.97 15.52 -7.33
C ASP A 104 5.37 15.09 -7.76
N ASP A 105 5.75 13.84 -7.52
CA ASP A 105 7.03 13.25 -7.92
C ASP A 105 8.25 13.98 -7.34
N VAL A 106 8.19 14.33 -6.05
CA VAL A 106 9.26 15.06 -5.37
C VAL A 106 9.57 14.52 -3.98
N ILE A 107 10.81 14.74 -3.55
CA ILE A 107 11.20 14.70 -2.13
C ILE A 107 11.30 16.14 -1.62
N VAL A 108 10.56 16.47 -0.57
CA VAL A 108 10.55 17.80 0.07
C VAL A 108 11.33 17.73 1.38
N VAL A 109 12.15 18.76 1.65
CA VAL A 109 12.88 18.89 2.92
C VAL A 109 12.35 20.07 3.72
N ILE A 110 12.02 19.85 4.98
CA ILE A 110 11.41 20.84 5.89
C ILE A 110 12.34 21.07 7.07
N ASP A 111 12.50 22.32 7.50
CA ASP A 111 13.03 22.66 8.82
C ASP A 111 11.90 22.48 9.85
N GLY A 112 12.00 21.44 10.69
CA GLY A 112 10.97 21.09 11.66
C GLY A 112 10.84 22.06 12.82
N ASP A 113 11.87 22.86 13.13
CA ASP A 113 11.80 23.87 14.19
C ASP A 113 11.07 25.13 13.71
N ARG A 114 11.33 25.52 12.46
CA ARG A 114 10.73 26.71 11.83
C ARG A 114 9.40 26.43 11.15
N GLY A 115 9.14 25.18 10.77
CA GLY A 115 7.97 24.81 9.98
C GLY A 115 8.00 25.36 8.57
N GLU A 116 9.16 25.29 7.91
CA GLU A 116 9.37 25.87 6.57
C GLU A 116 9.99 24.85 5.61
N GLU A 117 9.49 24.80 4.37
CA GLU A 117 10.17 24.08 3.27
C GLU A 117 11.52 24.74 3.00
N THR A 118 12.59 23.94 3.02
CA THR A 118 13.98 24.37 2.79
C THR A 118 14.55 23.87 1.47
N GLY A 119 13.90 22.91 0.82
CA GLY A 119 14.28 22.45 -0.50
C GLY A 119 13.38 21.35 -1.04
N ARG A 120 13.53 21.09 -2.34
CA ARG A 120 12.73 20.14 -3.10
C ARG A 120 13.61 19.49 -4.17
N LEU A 121 13.51 18.17 -4.29
CA LEU A 121 14.19 17.37 -5.30
C LEU A 121 13.14 16.70 -6.17
N ASN A 122 13.15 17.00 -7.47
CA ASN A 122 12.37 16.23 -8.45
C ASN A 122 12.95 14.83 -8.56
N VAL A 123 12.08 13.83 -8.49
CA VAL A 123 12.41 12.44 -8.82
C VAL A 123 11.65 12.04 -10.07
N PHE A 124 11.86 10.81 -10.55
CA PHE A 124 11.26 10.36 -11.79
C PHE A 124 9.73 10.25 -11.69
N ASP A 125 9.22 9.41 -10.79
CA ASP A 125 7.79 9.16 -10.62
C ASP A 125 7.50 8.50 -9.26
N GLU A 126 6.37 8.84 -8.65
CA GLU A 126 5.73 8.09 -7.55
C GLU A 126 6.67 7.72 -6.36
N PRO A 127 7.37 8.68 -5.72
CA PRO A 127 8.10 8.40 -4.49
C PRO A 127 7.13 8.02 -3.37
N TYR A 128 7.38 6.89 -2.70
CA TYR A 128 6.47 6.39 -1.66
C TYR A 128 7.07 6.46 -0.25
N SER A 129 8.30 5.97 -0.09
CA SER A 129 8.99 5.94 1.20
C SER A 129 10.21 6.83 1.22
N VAL A 130 10.57 7.33 2.40
CA VAL A 130 11.84 7.98 2.68
C VAL A 130 12.32 7.60 4.08
N VAL A 131 13.62 7.34 4.21
CA VAL A 131 14.30 7.01 5.47
C VAL A 131 15.66 7.69 5.51
N SER A 132 16.20 7.91 6.72
CA SER A 132 17.50 8.53 6.94
C SER A 132 18.47 7.58 7.60
N THR A 133 19.77 7.72 7.29
CA THR A 133 20.81 7.19 8.17
C THR A 133 20.78 7.90 9.53
N PRO A 134 21.21 7.25 10.62
CA PRO A 134 21.26 7.88 11.94
C PRO A 134 22.20 9.09 12.01
N SER A 135 23.24 9.10 11.17
CA SER A 135 24.15 10.23 10.99
C SER A 135 23.50 11.42 10.28
N GLY A 136 22.42 11.21 9.52
CA GLY A 136 21.77 12.23 8.71
C GLY A 136 22.57 12.62 7.47
N ASP A 137 23.56 11.83 7.07
CA ASP A 137 24.43 12.07 5.92
C ASP A 137 23.87 11.49 4.62
N ARG A 138 22.85 10.63 4.70
CA ARG A 138 22.20 9.99 3.55
C ARG A 138 20.72 9.80 3.78
N LEU A 139 19.96 10.01 2.71
CA LEU A 139 18.55 9.63 2.60
C LEU A 139 18.41 8.49 1.60
N PHE A 140 17.42 7.64 1.84
CA PHE A 140 17.00 6.63 0.88
C PHE A 140 15.51 6.75 0.62
N ALA A 141 15.10 6.64 -0.64
CA ALA A 141 13.68 6.73 -1.02
C ALA A 141 13.31 5.67 -2.06
N THR A 142 12.13 5.09 -1.96
CA THR A 142 11.62 4.17 -3.01
C THR A 142 10.76 4.92 -4.00
N LEU A 143 10.88 4.53 -5.27
CA LEU A 143 9.97 4.92 -6.35
C LEU A 143 9.17 3.70 -6.77
N ASP A 144 7.84 3.75 -6.60
CA ASP A 144 6.92 2.68 -7.02
C ASP A 144 7.16 2.34 -8.50
N PHE A 145 7.28 3.38 -9.31
CA PHE A 145 7.67 3.30 -10.71
C PHE A 145 8.95 4.13 -10.93
N PRO A 146 9.99 3.61 -11.63
CA PRO A 146 10.03 2.35 -12.38
C PRO A 146 10.55 1.17 -11.54
N GLY A 147 10.40 1.20 -10.21
CA GLY A 147 10.93 0.16 -9.33
C GLY A 147 12.35 0.44 -8.84
N LYS A 148 12.56 1.63 -8.28
CA LYS A 148 13.90 2.12 -7.90
C LYS A 148 14.01 2.39 -6.41
N LEU A 149 15.24 2.28 -5.91
CA LEU A 149 15.69 2.80 -4.62
C LEU A 149 16.72 3.89 -4.91
N LEU A 150 16.42 5.11 -4.47
CA LEU A 150 17.29 6.27 -4.59
C LEU A 150 18.15 6.39 -3.33
N GLU A 151 19.42 6.74 -3.50
CA GLU A 151 20.24 7.35 -2.45
C GLU A 151 20.36 8.84 -2.76
N ILE A 152 20.05 9.67 -1.77
CA ILE A 152 19.98 11.12 -1.90
C ILE A 152 20.92 11.75 -0.86
N ASP A 153 21.71 12.73 -1.29
CA ASP A 153 22.47 13.60 -0.40
C ASP A 153 21.53 14.68 0.18
N PRO A 154 21.27 14.68 1.50
CA PRO A 154 20.34 15.62 2.12
C PRO A 154 20.83 17.09 2.14
N GLU A 155 22.13 17.34 1.93
CA GLU A 155 22.68 18.70 1.92
C GLU A 155 22.58 19.31 0.52
N SER A 156 23.04 18.60 -0.51
CA SER A 156 22.98 19.09 -1.89
C SER A 156 21.62 18.86 -2.57
N LEU A 157 20.76 18.00 -2.01
CA LEU A 157 19.52 17.52 -2.61
C LEU A 157 19.73 16.97 -4.02
N THR A 158 20.68 16.07 -4.14
CA THR A 158 20.98 15.37 -5.40
C THR A 158 20.86 13.87 -5.24
N ILE A 159 20.44 13.19 -6.31
CA ILE A 159 20.43 11.73 -6.38
C ILE A 159 21.87 11.28 -6.60
N VAL A 160 22.42 10.58 -5.60
CA VAL A 160 23.79 10.03 -5.63
C VAL A 160 23.83 8.73 -6.42
N ARG A 161 22.81 7.88 -6.22
CA ARG A 161 22.66 6.58 -6.90
C ARG A 161 21.21 6.20 -7.08
N GLU A 162 20.94 5.43 -8.13
CA GLU A 162 19.68 4.72 -8.35
C GLU A 162 19.95 3.22 -8.40
N ILE A 163 19.15 2.45 -7.66
CA ILE A 163 19.30 1.00 -7.50
C ILE A 163 18.01 0.33 -7.97
N ASP A 164 18.11 -0.74 -8.76
CA ASP A 164 16.94 -1.56 -9.11
C ASP A 164 16.43 -2.30 -7.87
N ALA A 165 15.20 -1.99 -7.46
CA ALA A 165 14.65 -2.41 -6.17
C ALA A 165 13.48 -3.39 -6.29
N GLY A 166 13.23 -3.90 -7.50
CA GLY A 166 12.11 -4.80 -7.79
C GLY A 166 10.86 -4.05 -8.26
N SER A 167 9.72 -4.73 -8.25
CA SER A 167 8.47 -4.20 -8.78
C SER A 167 7.62 -3.53 -7.69
N PHE A 168 7.19 -2.28 -7.92
CA PHE A 168 6.40 -1.48 -6.98
C PHE A 168 6.97 -1.47 -5.54
N PRO A 169 8.25 -1.08 -5.33
CA PRO A 169 8.86 -1.04 -4.01
C PRO A 169 8.25 0.07 -3.15
N ARG A 170 7.58 -0.32 -2.05
CA ARG A 170 6.99 0.62 -1.09
C ARG A 170 7.66 0.58 0.26
N GLY A 171 7.72 -0.59 0.90
CA GLY A 171 8.30 -0.70 2.24
C GLY A 171 9.79 -0.42 2.22
N LEU A 172 10.31 0.34 3.19
CA LEU A 172 11.73 0.65 3.29
C LEU A 172 12.16 0.74 4.76
N ALA A 173 13.22 0.03 5.15
CA ALA A 173 13.82 0.15 6.47
C ALA A 173 15.34 -0.09 6.45
N LEU A 174 16.07 0.57 7.35
CA LEU A 174 17.49 0.31 7.63
C LEU A 174 17.63 -0.69 8.79
N SER A 175 18.66 -1.53 8.71
CA SER A 175 19.16 -2.28 9.87
C SER A 175 19.64 -1.32 10.98
N PRO A 176 19.61 -1.71 12.26
CA PRO A 176 20.05 -0.88 13.39
C PRO A 176 21.50 -0.36 13.31
N ASP A 177 22.36 -1.03 12.53
CA ASP A 177 23.75 -0.63 12.27
C ASP A 177 23.92 0.24 11.01
N ALA A 178 22.81 0.57 10.34
CA ALA A 178 22.71 1.33 9.11
C ALA A 178 23.50 0.77 7.92
N ARG A 179 23.76 -0.55 7.91
CA ARG A 179 24.51 -1.23 6.84
C ARG A 179 23.65 -1.90 5.78
N THR A 180 22.41 -2.23 6.10
CA THR A 180 21.52 -2.96 5.20
C THR A 180 20.19 -2.24 5.08
N LEU A 181 19.72 -2.05 3.85
CA LEU A 181 18.40 -1.54 3.51
C LEU A 181 17.51 -2.73 3.16
N TYR A 182 16.30 -2.79 3.72
CA TYR A 182 15.28 -3.76 3.38
C TYR A 182 14.16 -3.06 2.63
N VAL A 183 13.89 -3.50 1.40
CA VAL A 183 12.83 -3.00 0.54
C VAL A 183 11.74 -4.06 0.40
N ALA A 184 10.48 -3.68 0.54
CA ALA A 184 9.34 -4.57 0.31
C ALA A 184 8.54 -4.19 -0.95
N GLU A 185 8.35 -5.16 -1.83
CA GLU A 185 7.50 -5.05 -3.02
C GLU A 185 6.03 -5.09 -2.63
N TYR A 186 5.27 -4.11 -3.10
CA TYR A 186 3.89 -3.86 -2.68
C TYR A 186 2.93 -5.00 -3.02
N TYR A 187 2.94 -5.50 -4.26
CA TYR A 187 1.96 -6.50 -4.71
C TYR A 187 2.35 -7.95 -4.45
N THR A 188 3.62 -8.22 -4.19
CA THR A 188 4.18 -9.59 -4.07
C THR A 188 4.67 -9.91 -2.65
N ALA A 189 4.83 -8.87 -1.82
CA ALA A 189 5.45 -8.93 -0.51
C ALA A 189 6.86 -9.55 -0.52
N VAL A 190 7.57 -9.54 -1.64
CA VAL A 190 8.99 -9.90 -1.70
C VAL A 190 9.78 -8.85 -0.91
N VAL A 191 10.71 -9.30 -0.08
CA VAL A 191 11.65 -8.42 0.62
C VAL A 191 13.02 -8.57 -0.01
N ARG A 192 13.70 -7.46 -0.30
CA ARG A 192 15.07 -7.42 -0.83
C ARG A 192 15.96 -6.67 0.13
N ALA A 193 17.18 -7.16 0.34
CA ALA A 193 18.19 -6.52 1.16
C ALA A 193 19.31 -5.96 0.29
N PHE A 194 19.71 -4.72 0.53
CA PHE A 194 20.80 -4.05 -0.17
C PHE A 194 21.86 -3.58 0.84
N ASP A 195 23.14 -3.71 0.51
CA ASP A 195 24.19 -3.04 1.28
C ASP A 195 24.06 -1.52 1.09
N ALA A 196 23.88 -0.79 2.18
CA ALA A 196 23.63 0.65 2.15
C ALA A 196 24.82 1.45 1.59
N ASN A 197 26.04 0.90 1.59
CA ASN A 197 27.24 1.58 1.11
C ASN A 197 27.52 1.29 -0.36
N SER A 198 27.34 0.07 -0.84
CA SER A 198 27.58 -0.30 -2.25
C SER A 198 26.33 -0.24 -3.13
N GLY A 199 25.13 -0.32 -2.53
CA GLY A 199 23.87 -0.45 -3.25
C GLY A 199 23.64 -1.84 -3.86
N GLU A 200 24.52 -2.80 -3.58
CA GLU A 200 24.44 -4.16 -4.08
C GLU A 200 23.35 -4.95 -3.34
N GLU A 201 22.54 -5.72 -4.07
CA GLU A 201 21.59 -6.66 -3.47
C GLU A 201 22.35 -7.79 -2.74
N THR A 202 22.15 -7.88 -1.44
CA THR A 202 22.79 -8.88 -0.55
C THR A 202 21.89 -10.07 -0.22
N GLY A 203 20.60 -10.02 -0.61
CA GLY A 203 19.68 -11.13 -0.40
C GLY A 203 18.23 -10.78 -0.67
N SER A 204 17.40 -11.82 -0.78
CA SER A 204 15.96 -11.70 -1.01
C SER A 204 15.17 -12.72 -0.19
N TRP A 205 13.92 -12.39 0.14
CA TRP A 205 12.94 -13.26 0.78
C TRP A 205 11.64 -13.22 -0.01
N THR A 206 11.35 -14.31 -0.71
CA THR A 206 10.15 -14.40 -1.53
C THR A 206 8.88 -14.43 -0.68
N GLY A 207 7.82 -13.83 -1.21
CA GLY A 207 6.45 -14.01 -0.72
C GLY A 207 5.84 -15.29 -1.27
N THR A 208 4.54 -15.43 -1.08
CA THR A 208 3.73 -16.41 -1.81
C THR A 208 2.92 -15.73 -2.91
N PRO A 209 2.47 -16.44 -3.96
CA PRO A 209 1.63 -15.85 -5.00
C PRO A 209 0.35 -15.20 -4.47
N GLU A 210 -0.10 -15.55 -3.27
CA GLU A 210 -1.27 -14.98 -2.62
C GLU A 210 -0.95 -13.76 -1.74
N ASP A 211 0.32 -13.48 -1.39
CA ASP A 211 0.65 -12.33 -0.55
C ASP A 211 0.48 -11.03 -1.36
N ASN A 212 -0.19 -10.01 -0.81
CA ASN A 212 -0.51 -8.76 -1.50
C ASN A 212 -0.49 -7.54 -0.54
N LEU A 213 -0.32 -6.35 -1.10
CA LEU A 213 -0.43 -5.05 -0.44
C LEU A 213 0.52 -4.82 0.76
N ALA A 214 1.79 -5.20 0.61
CA ALA A 214 2.85 -5.05 1.60
C ALA A 214 3.54 -3.68 1.51
N ARG A 215 3.00 -2.67 2.20
CA ARG A 215 3.42 -1.26 2.05
C ARG A 215 4.54 -0.80 2.99
N GLN A 216 4.78 -1.54 4.07
CA GLN A 216 5.64 -1.11 5.15
C GLN A 216 6.46 -2.27 5.70
N ILE A 217 7.69 -2.00 6.12
CA ILE A 217 8.55 -2.96 6.80
C ILE A 217 9.25 -2.28 7.97
N VAL A 218 9.41 -2.97 9.10
CA VAL A 218 10.18 -2.50 10.26
C VAL A 218 11.17 -3.56 10.70
N VAL A 219 12.41 -3.16 10.98
CA VAL A 219 13.45 -4.05 11.51
C VAL A 219 13.43 -4.02 13.03
N HIS A 220 13.57 -5.17 13.66
CA HIS A 220 13.68 -5.28 15.11
C HIS A 220 14.98 -4.61 15.60
N PRO A 221 14.98 -3.88 16.73
CA PRO A 221 16.15 -3.13 17.19
C PRO A 221 17.37 -4.00 17.54
N THR A 222 17.15 -5.24 18.02
CA THR A 222 18.23 -6.13 18.48
C THR A 222 18.24 -7.55 17.89
N ARG A 223 17.11 -8.09 17.45
CA ARG A 223 16.98 -9.42 16.85
C ARG A 223 17.14 -9.32 15.33
N PRO A 224 17.66 -10.34 14.65
CA PRO A 224 17.74 -10.36 13.19
C PRO A 224 16.37 -10.67 12.57
N LYS A 225 15.40 -9.77 12.77
CA LYS A 225 14.01 -9.94 12.37
C LYS A 225 13.47 -8.66 11.72
N ALA A 226 12.67 -8.81 10.68
CA ALA A 226 11.87 -7.73 10.11
C ALA A 226 10.39 -8.11 10.04
N TYR A 227 9.49 -7.16 10.25
CA TYR A 227 8.04 -7.35 10.31
C TYR A 227 7.37 -6.61 9.16
N LEU A 228 6.46 -7.29 8.47
CA LEU A 228 5.84 -6.86 7.22
C LEU A 228 4.31 -7.08 7.28
N PRO A 229 3.50 -6.06 7.62
CA PRO A 229 2.04 -6.13 7.51
C PRO A 229 1.60 -6.18 6.04
N HIS A 230 0.70 -7.09 5.72
CA HIS A 230 0.16 -7.26 4.38
C HIS A 230 -1.12 -8.10 4.42
N ILE A 231 -1.84 -8.20 3.31
CA ILE A 231 -2.94 -9.16 3.17
C ILE A 231 -2.47 -10.39 2.41
N ARG A 232 -3.16 -11.49 2.62
CA ARG A 232 -3.19 -12.60 1.68
C ARG A 232 -4.48 -12.52 0.88
N SER A 233 -4.37 -12.58 -0.44
CA SER A 233 -5.45 -12.58 -1.43
C SER A 233 -5.55 -13.95 -2.09
N ARG A 234 -6.42 -14.80 -1.54
CA ARG A 234 -6.72 -16.14 -2.07
C ARG A 234 -7.78 -16.03 -3.16
N THR A 235 -7.33 -15.85 -4.39
CA THR A 235 -8.19 -15.55 -5.54
C THR A 235 -9.03 -16.72 -6.06
N GLN A 236 -8.70 -17.96 -5.67
CA GLN A 236 -9.35 -19.18 -6.15
C GLN A 236 -10.60 -19.59 -5.35
N VAL A 237 -11.01 -18.81 -4.34
CA VAL A 237 -12.20 -19.12 -3.53
C VAL A 237 -13.42 -18.43 -4.16
N PRO A 238 -14.44 -19.20 -4.62
CA PRO A 238 -15.66 -18.61 -5.13
C PRO A 238 -16.37 -17.75 -4.08
N GLN A 239 -16.98 -16.65 -4.50
CA GLN A 239 -17.77 -15.74 -3.65
C GLN A 239 -16.94 -14.97 -2.60
N GLY A 240 -15.61 -15.14 -2.59
CA GLY A 240 -14.68 -14.37 -1.78
C GLY A 240 -14.71 -14.60 -0.27
N ALA A 241 -15.63 -15.36 0.32
CA ALA A 241 -15.72 -15.51 1.77
C ALA A 241 -14.40 -16.03 2.39
N GLY A 242 -13.72 -15.18 3.18
CA GLY A 242 -12.40 -15.48 3.76
C GLY A 242 -11.26 -15.53 2.73
N ALA A 243 -11.43 -14.88 1.57
CA ALA A 243 -10.45 -14.80 0.50
C ALA A 243 -9.42 -13.69 0.72
N ILE A 244 -9.68 -12.75 1.62
CA ILE A 244 -8.69 -11.77 2.10
C ILE A 244 -8.42 -12.01 3.58
N MET A 245 -7.15 -12.21 3.94
CA MET A 245 -6.70 -12.51 5.30
C MET A 245 -5.60 -11.53 5.74
N PRO A 246 -5.68 -10.96 6.95
CA PRO A 246 -4.69 -10.02 7.47
C PRO A 246 -3.46 -10.75 8.04
N TYR A 247 -2.25 -10.48 7.53
CA TYR A 247 -1.00 -11.08 8.00
C TYR A 247 0.03 -10.06 8.46
N VAL A 248 0.89 -10.53 9.38
CA VAL A 248 2.23 -9.98 9.57
C VAL A 248 3.22 -11.07 9.20
N ALA A 249 3.99 -10.86 8.14
CA ALA A 249 5.16 -11.69 7.84
C ALA A 249 6.33 -11.25 8.72
N ILE A 250 7.12 -12.22 9.16
CA ILE A 250 8.32 -12.02 9.98
C ILE A 250 9.46 -12.70 9.25
N VAL A 251 10.46 -11.92 8.87
CA VAL A 251 11.60 -12.32 8.04
C VAL A 251 12.85 -12.42 8.91
N ASP A 252 13.61 -13.51 8.77
CA ASP A 252 14.93 -13.70 9.40
C ASP A 252 16.00 -12.96 8.59
N THR A 253 16.47 -11.81 9.09
CA THR A 253 17.32 -10.91 8.32
C THR A 253 18.79 -11.34 8.25
N ASP A 254 19.23 -12.27 9.11
CA ASP A 254 20.58 -12.85 9.07
C ASP A 254 20.71 -14.02 8.06
N ARG A 255 19.63 -14.34 7.34
CA ARG A 255 19.51 -15.53 6.51
C ARG A 255 18.76 -15.24 5.19
N PRO A 256 19.44 -14.94 4.07
CA PRO A 256 18.79 -14.73 2.75
C PRO A 256 18.23 -16.03 2.14
N VAL A 257 17.24 -15.99 1.24
CA VAL A 257 16.47 -17.18 0.76
C VAL A 257 17.12 -17.91 -0.44
N ASP A 258 18.36 -17.60 -0.83
CA ASP A 258 19.04 -18.23 -1.99
C ASP A 258 19.43 -19.71 -1.82
N VAL A 259 18.84 -20.41 -0.85
CA VAL A 259 18.99 -21.85 -0.62
C VAL A 259 17.60 -22.48 -0.56
N GLU A 260 17.28 -23.33 -1.53
CA GLU A 260 16.09 -24.21 -1.55
C GLU A 260 15.77 -24.72 -0.12
N PRO A 261 14.63 -24.34 0.47
CA PRO A 261 14.32 -24.71 1.84
C PRO A 261 14.01 -26.22 1.89
N THR A 262 15.00 -27.03 2.28
CA THR A 262 14.83 -28.48 2.32
C THR A 262 13.86 -28.97 3.39
N ASP A 263 13.36 -28.11 4.30
CA ASP A 263 12.35 -28.43 5.31
C ASP A 263 11.66 -27.19 5.93
N ALA A 264 10.38 -27.32 6.31
CA ALA A 264 9.55 -26.28 6.93
C ALA A 264 10.08 -25.72 8.28
N VAL A 265 10.98 -26.45 8.95
CA VAL A 265 11.65 -26.00 10.19
C VAL A 265 12.70 -24.91 9.92
N ASN A 266 13.17 -24.79 8.67
CA ASN A 266 14.13 -23.79 8.21
C ASN A 266 13.46 -22.64 7.44
N ALA A 267 12.13 -22.49 7.53
CA ALA A 267 11.41 -21.42 6.84
C ALA A 267 11.77 -20.05 7.44
N ARG A 268 12.63 -19.30 6.74
CA ARG A 268 13.18 -17.97 7.07
C ARG A 268 12.16 -16.83 7.00
N ARG A 269 10.89 -17.16 6.73
CA ARG A 269 9.75 -16.25 6.67
C ARG A 269 8.56 -16.92 7.34
N LYS A 270 8.14 -16.35 8.45
CA LYS A 270 6.97 -16.81 9.19
C LYS A 270 5.79 -15.89 8.90
N ARG A 271 4.58 -16.44 8.82
CA ARG A 271 3.34 -15.65 8.75
C ARG A 271 2.55 -15.82 10.03
N VAL A 272 2.18 -14.70 10.65
CA VAL A 272 1.29 -14.67 11.80
C VAL A 272 -0.08 -14.21 11.30
N GLN A 273 -1.08 -15.07 11.47
CA GLN A 273 -2.45 -14.80 11.04
C GLN A 273 -3.15 -13.91 12.06
N MET A 274 -3.46 -12.66 11.69
CA MET A 274 -3.96 -11.67 12.65
C MET A 274 -5.42 -11.95 13.04
N ASP A 275 -6.22 -12.49 12.13
CA ASP A 275 -7.62 -12.86 12.36
C ASP A 275 -7.82 -14.02 13.34
N SER A 276 -6.78 -14.85 13.57
CA SER A 276 -6.83 -15.96 14.53
C SER A 276 -5.94 -15.76 15.78
N LEU A 277 -5.08 -14.74 15.79
CA LEU A 277 -4.11 -14.49 16.87
C LEU A 277 -4.79 -14.25 18.24
N ARG A 278 -6.01 -13.70 18.23
CA ARG A 278 -6.84 -13.45 19.41
C ARG A 278 -8.10 -14.34 19.46
N GLY A 279 -8.08 -15.50 18.80
CA GLY A 279 -9.32 -16.25 18.52
C GLY A 279 -10.05 -15.67 17.31
N THR A 280 -11.37 -15.77 17.22
CA THR A 280 -12.14 -15.51 15.99
C THR A 280 -12.52 -14.04 15.75
N LEU A 281 -11.71 -13.07 16.20
CA LEU A 281 -11.97 -11.66 15.91
C LEU A 281 -11.27 -11.27 14.61
N VAL A 282 -12.08 -11.07 13.57
CA VAL A 282 -11.57 -10.66 12.26
C VAL A 282 -11.24 -9.17 12.24
N VAL A 283 -10.04 -8.87 11.74
CA VAL A 283 -9.50 -7.55 11.43
C VAL A 283 -9.19 -7.48 9.94
N ALA A 284 -9.09 -6.29 9.35
CA ALA A 284 -8.82 -6.15 7.92
C ALA A 284 -7.88 -5.00 7.59
N ASN A 285 -7.20 -5.14 6.45
CA ASN A 285 -6.27 -4.17 5.88
C ASN A 285 -5.18 -3.75 6.91
N PRO A 286 -4.32 -4.68 7.37
CA PRO A 286 -3.17 -4.31 8.17
C PRO A 286 -2.32 -3.31 7.38
N TRP A 287 -1.99 -2.20 8.02
CA TRP A 287 -1.36 -1.07 7.34
C TRP A 287 0.10 -0.87 7.77
N GLU A 288 0.35 -0.88 9.08
CA GLU A 288 1.66 -0.59 9.64
C GLU A 288 1.92 -1.40 10.92
N VAL A 289 3.20 -1.71 11.15
CA VAL A 289 3.73 -2.28 12.38
C VAL A 289 4.75 -1.36 13.02
N ALA A 290 4.72 -1.25 14.36
CA ALA A 290 5.78 -0.63 15.15
C ALA A 290 6.30 -1.57 16.23
N ILE A 291 7.62 -1.63 16.38
CA ILE A 291 8.30 -2.36 17.45
C ILE A 291 8.71 -1.36 18.53
N SER A 292 8.49 -1.69 19.80
CA SER A 292 8.93 -0.84 20.92
C SER A 292 10.46 -0.67 20.92
N PRO A 293 11.01 0.42 21.48
CA PRO A 293 12.45 0.67 21.46
C PRO A 293 13.29 -0.43 22.11
N ASP A 294 12.74 -1.13 23.11
CA ASP A 294 13.37 -2.27 23.77
C ASP A 294 13.19 -3.60 23.02
N GLY A 295 12.38 -3.62 21.96
CA GLY A 295 12.07 -4.79 21.15
C GLY A 295 11.06 -5.75 21.77
N SER A 296 10.42 -5.39 22.89
CA SER A 296 9.55 -6.32 23.64
C SER A 296 8.09 -6.33 23.20
N GLU A 297 7.61 -5.28 22.55
CA GLU A 297 6.23 -5.15 22.06
C GLU A 297 6.18 -4.84 20.56
N CYS A 298 5.08 -5.27 19.94
CA CYS A 298 4.77 -5.05 18.54
C CYS A 298 3.32 -4.58 18.40
N CYS A 299 3.12 -3.37 17.88
CA CYS A 299 1.82 -2.82 17.53
C CYS A 299 1.51 -3.10 16.05
N VAL A 300 0.28 -3.51 15.73
CA VAL A 300 -0.20 -3.72 14.35
C VAL A 300 -1.52 -2.98 14.18
N VAL A 301 -1.58 -2.00 13.27
CA VAL A 301 -2.81 -1.24 12.98
C VAL A 301 -3.55 -1.83 11.79
N PHE A 302 -4.89 -1.84 11.86
CA PHE A 302 -5.80 -2.41 10.87
C PHE A 302 -6.75 -1.34 10.36
N ALA A 303 -6.42 -0.79 9.19
CA ALA A 303 -7.08 0.39 8.61
C ALA A 303 -8.55 0.12 8.23
N GLY A 304 -8.91 -1.13 7.92
CA GLY A 304 -10.27 -1.48 7.50
C GLY A 304 -11.24 -1.64 8.66
N THR A 305 -10.72 -1.96 9.85
CA THR A 305 -11.53 -2.33 11.02
C THR A 305 -11.42 -1.36 12.19
N ASP A 306 -10.61 -0.31 12.05
CA ASP A 306 -10.30 0.68 13.08
C ASP A 306 -9.75 0.04 14.37
N ASP A 307 -8.89 -0.95 14.18
CA ASP A 307 -8.35 -1.80 15.24
C ASP A 307 -6.83 -1.68 15.34
N MET A 308 -6.29 -1.91 16.52
CA MET A 308 -4.87 -2.17 16.70
C MET A 308 -4.62 -3.28 17.71
N TYR A 309 -3.76 -4.23 17.34
CA TYR A 309 -3.23 -5.20 18.28
C TYR A 309 -1.92 -4.72 18.87
N VAL A 310 -1.76 -4.93 20.17
CA VAL A 310 -0.46 -4.90 20.84
C VAL A 310 -0.10 -6.35 21.17
N CYS A 311 1.08 -6.77 20.77
CA CYS A 311 1.58 -8.13 20.94
C CYS A 311 2.90 -8.10 21.72
N ASP A 312 3.09 -9.08 22.61
CA ASP A 312 4.40 -9.38 23.16
C ASP A 312 5.26 -9.97 22.03
N VAL A 313 6.47 -9.45 21.83
CA VAL A 313 7.49 -10.05 20.95
C VAL A 313 8.15 -11.20 21.71
N LEU A 314 8.08 -12.39 21.13
CA LEU A 314 8.67 -13.59 21.70
C LEU A 314 10.01 -13.86 21.03
N ASP A 315 11.04 -14.06 21.84
CA ASP A 315 12.31 -14.59 21.35
C ASP A 315 12.25 -16.12 21.17
N ASP A 316 11.29 -16.56 20.36
CA ASP A 316 11.23 -17.92 19.85
C ASP A 316 11.00 -17.88 18.34
N ASN A 317 11.73 -18.71 17.59
CA ASN A 317 11.58 -18.80 16.12
C ASN A 317 10.28 -19.51 15.70
N TYR A 318 9.35 -19.74 16.64
CA TYR A 318 8.17 -20.56 16.39
C TYR A 318 6.86 -19.81 16.54
N ARG A 319 6.67 -18.95 17.54
CA ARG A 319 5.47 -18.13 17.78
C ARG A 319 5.72 -16.68 17.39
N GLU A 320 6.90 -16.14 17.69
CA GLU A 320 7.37 -14.76 17.38
C GLU A 320 6.54 -13.62 17.98
N LEU A 321 5.21 -13.72 17.93
CA LEU A 321 4.27 -12.77 18.49
C LEU A 321 3.24 -13.50 19.35
N LYS A 322 2.87 -12.87 20.46
CA LYS A 322 1.78 -13.29 21.32
C LYS A 322 0.85 -12.11 21.55
N TYR A 323 -0.42 -12.26 21.19
CA TYR A 323 -1.42 -11.24 21.45
C TYR A 323 -1.45 -10.83 22.93
N SER A 324 -1.52 -9.52 23.18
CA SER A 324 -1.60 -8.92 24.52
C SER A 324 -2.88 -8.10 24.69
N SER A 325 -3.09 -7.08 23.84
CA SER A 325 -4.24 -6.19 23.93
C SER A 325 -4.81 -5.76 22.57
N LEU A 326 -6.08 -5.34 22.56
CA LEU A 326 -6.76 -4.75 21.41
C LEU A 326 -7.18 -3.35 21.80
N LEU A 327 -6.86 -2.38 20.95
CA LEU A 327 -7.32 -1.02 21.04
C LEU A 327 -8.28 -0.75 19.87
N ARG A 328 -9.38 -0.05 20.15
CA ARG A 328 -10.26 0.53 19.13
C ARG A 328 -9.77 1.94 18.87
N LEU A 329 -9.58 2.26 17.60
CA LEU A 329 -8.96 3.50 17.16
C LEU A 329 -9.97 4.38 16.43
N PRO A 330 -9.67 5.69 16.28
CA PRO A 330 -10.36 6.53 15.33
C PRO A 330 -10.16 6.03 13.89
N SER A 331 -11.00 6.49 12.95
CA SER A 331 -11.17 5.88 11.64
C SER A 331 -9.90 5.82 10.79
N ASN A 332 -9.69 4.64 10.20
CA ASN A 332 -8.64 4.31 9.25
C ASN A 332 -7.22 4.58 9.79
N PRO A 333 -6.80 3.87 10.85
CA PRO A 333 -5.45 4.01 11.38
C PRO A 333 -4.39 3.53 10.38
N ARG A 334 -3.43 4.40 10.06
CA ARG A 334 -2.41 4.17 9.02
C ARG A 334 -0.97 4.34 9.51
N ALA A 335 -0.73 4.86 10.70
CA ALA A 335 0.61 4.90 11.27
C ALA A 335 0.61 4.64 12.77
N VAL A 336 1.71 4.06 13.26
CA VAL A 336 1.99 3.92 14.68
C VAL A 336 3.48 4.09 14.95
N ARG A 337 3.86 4.89 15.95
CA ARG A 337 5.26 5.07 16.38
C ARG A 337 5.39 5.15 17.88
N TYR A 338 6.38 4.45 18.43
CA TYR A 338 6.76 4.62 19.83
C TYR A 338 7.64 5.86 19.99
N THR A 339 7.47 6.59 21.10
CA THR A 339 8.43 7.62 21.49
C THR A 339 9.79 6.98 21.80
N PRO A 340 10.92 7.70 21.62
CA PRO A 340 12.24 7.13 21.87
C PRO A 340 12.47 6.58 23.28
N ASP A 341 11.75 7.10 24.27
CA ASP A 341 11.80 6.64 25.66
C ASP A 341 10.88 5.42 25.93
N GLY A 342 10.11 4.99 24.95
CA GLY A 342 9.17 3.86 25.02
C GLY A 342 7.95 4.12 25.92
N ARG A 343 7.73 5.34 26.40
CA ARG A 343 6.65 5.65 27.36
C ARG A 343 5.31 5.87 26.68
N GLN A 344 5.33 6.26 25.41
CA GLN A 344 4.13 6.47 24.62
C GLN A 344 4.24 5.78 23.27
N PHE A 345 3.09 5.54 22.66
CA PHE A 345 2.99 5.38 21.21
C PHE A 345 1.94 6.31 20.66
N LEU A 346 2.19 6.82 19.45
CA LEU A 346 1.35 7.74 18.71
C LEU A 346 0.71 6.96 17.56
N VAL A 347 -0.59 7.16 17.33
CA VAL A 347 -1.33 6.50 16.25
C VAL A 347 -1.99 7.54 15.36
N TYR A 348 -1.72 7.51 14.06
CA TYR A 348 -2.36 8.37 13.06
C TYR A 348 -3.60 7.70 12.48
N SER A 349 -4.75 8.37 12.60
CA SER A 349 -6.03 7.98 11.99
C SER A 349 -6.36 8.91 10.84
N ALA A 350 -6.16 8.41 9.61
CA ALA A 350 -6.16 9.23 8.41
C ALA A 350 -7.53 9.85 8.10
N LEU A 351 -8.62 9.11 8.30
CA LEU A 351 -9.98 9.59 7.99
C LEU A 351 -10.64 10.34 9.14
N ASP A 352 -9.91 10.56 10.23
CA ASP A 352 -10.27 11.46 11.33
C ASP A 352 -9.30 12.64 11.46
N PHE A 353 -8.31 12.75 10.56
CA PHE A 353 -7.32 13.82 10.53
C PHE A 353 -6.70 14.08 11.90
N SER A 354 -6.35 13.00 12.62
CA SER A 354 -5.85 13.11 13.98
C SER A 354 -4.77 12.10 14.34
N VAL A 355 -3.91 12.50 15.29
CA VAL A 355 -2.96 11.61 15.96
C VAL A 355 -3.40 11.46 17.42
N THR A 356 -3.54 10.23 17.89
CA THR A 356 -3.81 9.93 19.30
C THR A 356 -2.55 9.44 19.98
N ALA A 357 -2.15 10.10 21.05
CA ALA A 357 -1.06 9.67 21.92
C ALA A 357 -1.61 8.72 23.00
N PHE A 358 -0.97 7.58 23.17
CA PHE A 358 -1.31 6.60 24.21
C PHE A 358 -0.15 6.45 25.18
N ASP A 359 -0.47 6.25 26.45
CA ASP A 359 0.50 5.75 27.44
C ASP A 359 0.78 4.27 27.16
N ALA A 360 2.04 3.90 26.95
CA ALA A 360 2.41 2.57 26.48
C ALA A 360 2.08 1.46 27.51
N GLU A 361 2.24 1.75 28.80
CA GLU A 361 2.01 0.77 29.87
C GLU A 361 0.51 0.53 30.10
N SER A 362 -0.27 1.61 30.29
CA SER A 362 -1.70 1.51 30.59
C SER A 362 -2.57 1.34 29.35
N ARG A 363 -2.02 1.59 28.16
CA ARG A 363 -2.70 1.61 26.84
C ARG A 363 -3.88 2.58 26.79
N LYS A 364 -3.91 3.59 27.64
CA LYS A 364 -4.97 4.61 27.67
C LYS A 364 -4.59 5.80 26.80
N PRO A 365 -5.55 6.40 26.09
CA PRO A 365 -5.30 7.64 25.37
C PRO A 365 -4.96 8.73 26.38
N VAL A 366 -3.88 9.46 26.10
CA VAL A 366 -3.46 10.66 26.83
C VAL A 366 -4.13 11.88 26.23
N GLU A 367 -4.08 12.01 24.91
CA GLU A 367 -4.76 13.06 24.15
C GLU A 367 -4.91 12.68 22.67
N THR A 368 -5.82 13.37 21.99
CA THR A 368 -6.01 13.30 20.53
C THR A 368 -5.82 14.69 19.95
N LEU A 369 -4.99 14.77 18.92
CA LEU A 369 -4.51 16.01 18.31
C LEU A 369 -4.98 16.06 16.87
N ALA A 370 -5.67 17.12 16.46
CA ALA A 370 -5.99 17.33 15.05
C ALA A 370 -4.70 17.64 14.28
N VAL A 371 -4.36 16.85 13.25
CA VAL A 371 -3.17 17.08 12.44
C VAL A 371 -3.42 18.14 11.37
N CYS A 372 -4.57 18.15 10.73
CA CYS A 372 -4.96 19.21 9.79
C CYS A 372 -6.48 19.45 9.85
N ASP A 373 -6.92 20.52 9.22
CA ASP A 373 -8.34 20.69 8.90
C ASP A 373 -8.73 19.70 7.79
N CYS A 374 -9.92 19.11 7.89
CA CYS A 374 -10.42 18.20 6.87
C CYS A 374 -10.60 18.94 5.54
N PRO A 375 -9.85 18.58 4.47
CA PRO A 375 -9.95 19.24 3.17
C PRO A 375 -11.13 18.73 2.34
N LEU A 376 -11.75 17.62 2.76
CA LEU A 376 -12.86 16.99 2.07
C LEU A 376 -14.19 17.52 2.61
N ASP A 377 -15.17 17.70 1.74
CA ASP A 377 -16.53 17.96 2.19
C ASP A 377 -17.18 16.71 2.82
N GLU A 378 -18.31 16.91 3.51
CA GLU A 378 -18.97 15.90 4.32
C GLU A 378 -19.37 14.63 3.54
N GLU A 379 -19.88 14.78 2.32
CA GLU A 379 -20.37 13.66 1.51
C GLU A 379 -19.18 12.86 0.94
N LEU A 380 -18.14 13.54 0.46
CA LEU A 380 -16.93 12.87 -0.03
C LEU A 380 -16.20 12.12 1.11
N LEU A 381 -16.07 12.73 2.30
CA LEU A 381 -15.48 12.08 3.47
C LEU A 381 -16.30 10.87 3.92
N LEU A 382 -17.63 10.97 3.92
CA LEU A 382 -18.51 9.84 4.25
C LEU A 382 -18.31 8.69 3.26
N GLY A 383 -18.27 8.98 1.96
CA GLY A 383 -18.01 8.00 0.92
C GLY A 383 -16.67 7.29 1.10
N LYS A 384 -15.62 8.08 1.35
CA LYS A 384 -14.28 7.55 1.64
C LYS A 384 -14.29 6.65 2.87
N ARG A 385 -14.92 7.06 3.97
CA ARG A 385 -15.04 6.23 5.19
C ARG A 385 -15.75 4.90 4.91
N LEU A 386 -16.83 4.91 4.12
CA LEU A 386 -17.53 3.68 3.73
C LEU A 386 -16.66 2.78 2.86
N PHE A 387 -15.94 3.35 1.89
CA PHE A 387 -15.07 2.63 0.96
C PHE A 387 -13.94 1.87 1.67
N TYR A 388 -13.33 2.47 2.69
CA TYR A 388 -12.27 1.83 3.49
C TYR A 388 -12.80 0.96 4.63
N SER A 389 -14.11 0.98 4.91
CA SER A 389 -14.67 0.27 6.06
C SER A 389 -14.93 -1.21 5.75
N ALA A 390 -14.39 -2.06 6.62
CA ALA A 390 -14.77 -3.46 6.76
C ALA A 390 -15.84 -3.66 7.84
N ASN A 391 -16.42 -2.59 8.38
CA ASN A 391 -17.45 -2.68 9.41
C ASN A 391 -18.86 -2.72 8.78
N GLN A 392 -19.87 -3.14 9.56
CA GLN A 392 -21.27 -2.92 9.18
C GLN A 392 -21.53 -1.40 9.05
N PRO A 393 -22.36 -0.96 8.08
CA PRO A 393 -23.24 -1.75 7.22
C PRO A 393 -22.58 -2.40 5.99
N MET A 394 -21.30 -2.12 5.72
CA MET A 394 -20.60 -2.56 4.51
C MET A 394 -20.34 -4.07 4.49
N VAL A 395 -19.83 -4.64 5.59
CA VAL A 395 -19.41 -6.05 5.61
C VAL A 395 -19.85 -6.72 6.90
N ALA A 396 -20.38 -7.94 6.80
CA ALA A 396 -20.80 -8.68 8.00
C ALA A 396 -19.64 -9.24 8.84
N LEU A 397 -18.63 -9.78 8.17
CA LEU A 397 -17.57 -10.56 8.81
C LEU A 397 -16.24 -9.83 8.94
N ARG A 398 -16.17 -8.53 8.62
CA ARG A 398 -15.00 -7.66 8.82
C ARG A 398 -13.71 -8.03 8.07
N TRP A 399 -13.78 -8.90 7.07
CA TRP A 399 -12.60 -9.47 6.39
C TRP A 399 -12.16 -8.70 5.14
N ILE A 400 -13.00 -7.81 4.62
CA ILE A 400 -12.79 -7.07 3.36
C ILE A 400 -13.32 -5.64 3.48
N SER A 401 -12.82 -4.74 2.65
CA SER A 401 -13.39 -3.44 2.32
C SER A 401 -13.24 -3.22 0.80
N CYS A 402 -13.88 -2.21 0.22
CA CYS A 402 -13.64 -1.88 -1.19
C CYS A 402 -12.15 -1.60 -1.44
N SER A 403 -11.48 -0.95 -0.49
CA SER A 403 -10.04 -0.67 -0.53
C SER A 403 -9.12 -1.89 -0.48
N SER A 404 -9.64 -3.08 -0.14
CA SER A 404 -8.84 -4.32 -0.14
C SER A 404 -8.56 -4.82 -1.56
N CYS A 405 -9.45 -4.53 -2.51
CA CYS A 405 -9.26 -4.83 -3.93
C CYS A 405 -8.95 -3.57 -4.75
N HIS A 406 -9.47 -2.40 -4.34
CA HIS A 406 -9.22 -1.12 -4.98
C HIS A 406 -8.37 -0.19 -4.08
N PRO A 407 -7.12 -0.55 -3.78
CA PRO A 407 -6.31 0.22 -2.84
C PRO A 407 -6.03 1.62 -3.39
N ASP A 408 -6.54 2.64 -2.69
CA ASP A 408 -6.43 4.05 -3.08
C ASP A 408 -7.00 4.35 -4.48
N GLY A 409 -7.93 3.51 -4.95
CA GLY A 409 -8.56 3.61 -6.27
C GLY A 409 -7.83 2.90 -7.41
N ASP A 410 -6.65 2.33 -7.14
CA ASP A 410 -5.90 1.53 -8.10
C ASP A 410 -6.35 0.06 -8.14
N SER A 411 -5.76 -0.73 -9.03
CA SER A 411 -5.88 -2.19 -9.01
C SER A 411 -5.03 -2.81 -7.89
N ASP A 412 -5.50 -3.91 -7.30
CA ASP A 412 -4.71 -4.78 -6.41
C ASP A 412 -3.80 -5.77 -7.16
N GLY A 413 -3.80 -5.73 -8.50
CA GLY A 413 -3.02 -6.64 -9.34
C GLY A 413 -3.54 -8.08 -9.34
N ARG A 414 -4.82 -8.30 -9.03
CA ARG A 414 -5.41 -9.64 -8.89
C ARG A 414 -6.53 -9.90 -9.88
N THR A 415 -6.68 -11.18 -10.21
CA THR A 415 -7.85 -11.75 -10.85
C THR A 415 -8.59 -12.61 -9.85
N TRP A 416 -9.82 -12.22 -9.52
CA TRP A 416 -10.65 -12.84 -8.49
C TRP A 416 -11.67 -13.80 -9.08
N GLN A 417 -11.90 -14.94 -8.42
CA GLN A 417 -13.05 -15.79 -8.70
C GLN A 417 -14.33 -15.16 -8.12
N GLN A 418 -15.07 -14.46 -8.97
CA GLN A 418 -16.36 -13.88 -8.62
C GLN A 418 -17.51 -14.84 -9.01
N PRO A 419 -18.75 -14.59 -8.53
CA PRO A 419 -19.92 -15.37 -8.95
C PRO A 419 -20.15 -15.37 -10.46
N GLU A 420 -19.71 -14.33 -11.16
CA GLU A 420 -19.86 -14.14 -12.61
C GLU A 420 -18.76 -14.83 -13.44
N GLY A 421 -17.69 -15.29 -12.78
CA GLY A 421 -16.47 -15.80 -13.40
C GLY A 421 -15.21 -15.12 -12.88
N LEU A 422 -14.08 -15.36 -13.54
CA LEU A 422 -12.83 -14.67 -13.22
C LEU A 422 -12.90 -13.20 -13.62
N ARG A 423 -12.57 -12.29 -12.69
CA ARG A 423 -12.56 -10.84 -12.91
C ARG A 423 -11.31 -10.19 -12.34
N GLN A 424 -10.55 -9.53 -13.20
CA GLN A 424 -9.42 -8.69 -12.84
C GLN A 424 -9.94 -7.38 -12.23
N THR A 425 -9.30 -6.90 -11.17
CA THR A 425 -9.73 -5.67 -10.51
C THR A 425 -9.41 -4.44 -11.34
N GLN A 426 -10.45 -3.77 -11.84
CA GLN A 426 -10.31 -2.54 -12.63
C GLN A 426 -9.95 -1.34 -11.73
N PRO A 427 -9.07 -0.42 -12.19
CA PRO A 427 -8.84 0.84 -11.48
C PRO A 427 -10.09 1.74 -11.54
N LEU A 428 -10.23 2.64 -10.57
CA LEU A 428 -11.33 3.61 -10.48
C LEU A 428 -10.99 4.95 -11.14
N GLY A 429 -9.73 5.18 -11.52
CA GLY A 429 -9.31 6.40 -12.18
C GLY A 429 -10.07 6.62 -13.49
N GLY A 430 -10.77 7.75 -13.61
CA GLY A 430 -11.56 8.09 -14.80
C GLY A 430 -12.95 7.45 -14.85
N LEU A 431 -13.32 6.65 -13.86
CA LEU A 431 -14.58 5.88 -13.83
C LEU A 431 -15.82 6.73 -14.07
N ALA A 432 -15.86 7.95 -13.51
CA ALA A 432 -16.96 8.89 -13.66
C ALA A 432 -17.34 9.17 -15.12
N TRP A 433 -16.43 8.94 -16.06
CA TRP A 433 -16.61 9.20 -17.49
C TRP A 433 -16.89 7.94 -18.31
N THR A 434 -16.74 6.77 -17.71
CA THR A 434 -16.71 5.48 -18.43
C THR A 434 -17.77 4.49 -17.93
N HIS A 435 -18.81 4.95 -17.23
CA HIS A 435 -19.99 4.13 -16.95
C HIS A 435 -20.52 3.49 -18.26
N PRO A 436 -21.06 2.25 -18.23
CA PRO A 436 -21.38 1.39 -17.07
C PRO A 436 -20.14 0.79 -16.38
N LEU A 437 -20.36 0.06 -15.28
CA LEU A 437 -19.31 -0.48 -14.40
C LEU A 437 -19.22 -2.00 -14.52
N HIS A 438 -18.09 -2.55 -14.06
CA HIS A 438 -17.64 -3.94 -14.24
C HIS A 438 -17.39 -4.35 -15.70
N TRP A 439 -16.52 -5.35 -15.88
CA TRP A 439 -16.29 -6.03 -17.15
C TRP A 439 -17.57 -6.50 -17.86
N SER A 440 -18.61 -6.89 -17.11
CA SER A 440 -19.85 -7.42 -17.67
C SER A 440 -20.88 -6.33 -18.04
N ALA A 441 -20.59 -5.05 -17.76
CA ALA A 441 -21.54 -3.93 -17.81
C ALA A 441 -22.84 -4.20 -17.01
N ASP A 442 -22.74 -4.87 -15.85
CA ASP A 442 -23.90 -5.33 -15.08
C ASP A 442 -24.38 -4.31 -14.03
N ARG A 443 -23.81 -3.11 -14.04
CA ARG A 443 -24.08 -1.99 -13.14
C ARG A 443 -24.04 -0.70 -13.96
N ASP A 444 -25.08 0.11 -13.91
CA ASP A 444 -25.07 1.40 -14.61
C ASP A 444 -24.74 2.58 -13.69
N GLU A 445 -24.79 2.38 -12.37
CA GLU A 445 -24.35 3.34 -11.36
C GLU A 445 -23.59 2.68 -10.18
N VAL A 446 -22.84 3.48 -9.42
CA VAL A 446 -22.04 2.92 -8.30
C VAL A 446 -22.94 2.41 -7.17
N GLN A 447 -24.14 2.97 -7.02
CA GLN A 447 -25.11 2.56 -6.02
C GLN A 447 -25.55 1.11 -6.23
N ASP A 448 -25.45 0.55 -7.44
CA ASP A 448 -25.72 -0.88 -7.70
C ASP A 448 -24.71 -1.81 -7.00
N PHE A 449 -23.58 -1.30 -6.53
CA PHE A 449 -22.71 -2.07 -5.63
C PHE A 449 -23.36 -2.38 -4.28
N GLU A 450 -24.55 -1.86 -4.00
CA GLU A 450 -25.45 -2.38 -2.97
C GLU A 450 -25.73 -3.89 -3.15
N HIS A 451 -25.76 -4.40 -4.39
CA HIS A 451 -25.81 -5.83 -4.69
C HIS A 451 -24.55 -6.57 -4.25
N THR A 452 -23.37 -5.95 -4.36
CA THR A 452 -22.11 -6.51 -3.85
C THR A 452 -22.05 -6.47 -2.33
N ILE A 453 -22.44 -5.32 -1.72
CA ILE A 453 -22.48 -5.09 -0.28
C ILE A 453 -23.38 -6.12 0.40
N ARG A 454 -24.62 -6.29 -0.09
CA ARG A 454 -25.60 -7.23 0.48
C ARG A 454 -25.45 -8.66 -0.02
N GLY A 455 -24.71 -8.84 -1.11
CA GLY A 455 -24.52 -10.12 -1.79
C GLY A 455 -23.57 -11.07 -1.08
N PRO A 456 -23.29 -12.23 -1.70
CA PRO A 456 -22.47 -13.28 -1.11
C PRO A 456 -21.04 -12.84 -0.74
N LEU A 457 -20.51 -11.82 -1.42
CA LEU A 457 -19.15 -11.31 -1.17
C LEU A 457 -19.07 -10.61 0.19
N MET A 458 -19.73 -9.48 0.36
CA MET A 458 -19.55 -8.64 1.55
C MET A 458 -20.55 -8.98 2.67
N GLN A 459 -21.74 -9.47 2.32
CA GLN A 459 -22.80 -9.89 3.25
C GLN A 459 -23.22 -8.80 4.27
N GLY A 460 -22.94 -7.54 3.95
CA GLY A 460 -23.32 -6.37 4.73
C GLY A 460 -24.83 -6.18 4.81
N ARG A 461 -25.26 -5.31 5.74
CA ARG A 461 -26.67 -4.90 5.85
C ARG A 461 -27.11 -4.01 4.68
N GLY A 462 -26.17 -3.39 3.98
CA GLY A 462 -26.47 -2.47 2.89
C GLY A 462 -26.67 -1.03 3.36
N LEU A 463 -26.52 -0.11 2.41
CA LEU A 463 -26.70 1.33 2.56
C LEU A 463 -28.13 1.77 2.22
N ILE A 464 -28.92 0.93 1.54
CA ILE A 464 -30.27 1.23 1.08
C ILE A 464 -31.31 0.41 1.85
N ARG A 465 -32.35 1.09 2.35
CA ARG A 465 -33.45 0.42 3.05
C ARG A 465 -34.40 -0.25 2.06
N GLY A 466 -34.83 -1.47 2.40
CA GLY A 466 -35.84 -2.22 1.66
C GLY A 466 -35.26 -3.17 0.61
N PRO A 467 -36.12 -3.74 -0.26
CA PRO A 467 -35.67 -4.60 -1.35
C PRO A 467 -34.90 -3.80 -2.41
N LEU A 468 -33.96 -4.48 -3.07
CA LEU A 468 -33.32 -4.01 -4.30
C LEU A 468 -34.12 -4.52 -5.50
N GLY A 469 -34.15 -3.73 -6.57
CA GLY A 469 -34.61 -4.18 -7.88
C GLY A 469 -33.50 -4.93 -8.62
N ASP A 470 -33.60 -5.00 -9.93
CA ASP A 470 -32.50 -5.44 -10.79
C ASP A 470 -31.44 -4.33 -10.88
N ALA A 471 -30.17 -4.71 -11.00
CA ALA A 471 -29.02 -3.79 -11.02
C ALA A 471 -28.91 -2.91 -12.29
N LEU A 472 -29.72 -3.19 -13.31
CA LEU A 472 -29.87 -2.36 -14.52
C LEU A 472 -31.31 -1.83 -14.63
N GLY A 473 -31.99 -1.75 -13.48
CA GLY A 473 -33.40 -1.44 -13.36
C GLY A 473 -33.65 0.03 -13.02
N GLU A 474 -34.48 0.25 -12.00
CA GLU A 474 -34.76 1.61 -11.51
C GLU A 474 -33.54 2.17 -10.76
N PRO A 475 -33.15 3.42 -11.00
CA PRO A 475 -32.02 4.04 -10.33
C PRO A 475 -32.12 3.95 -8.80
N LEU A 476 -31.03 3.55 -8.19
CA LEU A 476 -30.75 3.56 -6.76
C LEU A 476 -30.14 4.89 -6.29
N SER A 477 -29.58 5.71 -7.19
CA SER A 477 -29.17 7.08 -6.90
C SER A 477 -30.28 7.90 -6.22
N GLY A 478 -29.91 8.68 -5.20
CA GLY A 478 -30.84 9.48 -4.40
C GLY A 478 -31.67 8.70 -3.37
N ARG A 479 -31.59 7.36 -3.31
CA ARG A 479 -32.33 6.55 -2.33
C ARG A 479 -31.68 6.51 -0.94
N SER A 480 -30.38 6.81 -0.84
CA SER A 480 -29.63 6.80 0.40
C SER A 480 -28.47 7.79 0.34
N LYS A 481 -28.29 8.57 1.41
CA LYS A 481 -27.16 9.51 1.52
C LYS A 481 -25.83 8.78 1.53
N GLU A 482 -25.78 7.63 2.20
CA GLU A 482 -24.59 6.81 2.31
C GLU A 482 -24.22 6.15 0.97
N ALA A 483 -25.22 5.70 0.20
CA ALA A 483 -24.98 5.14 -1.13
C ALA A 483 -24.48 6.22 -2.12
N ASP A 484 -25.11 7.39 -2.12
CA ASP A 484 -24.68 8.53 -2.92
C ASP A 484 -23.28 9.04 -2.53
N ALA A 485 -22.95 9.03 -1.24
CA ALA A 485 -21.63 9.37 -0.75
C ALA A 485 -20.57 8.38 -1.26
N LEU A 486 -20.86 7.06 -1.18
CA LEU A 486 -19.97 6.03 -1.72
C LEU A 486 -19.78 6.19 -3.23
N ALA A 487 -20.84 6.49 -3.97
CA ALA A 487 -20.79 6.78 -5.40
C ALA A 487 -19.90 7.97 -5.71
N ARG A 488 -20.10 9.08 -4.99
CA ARG A 488 -19.29 10.29 -5.13
C ARG A 488 -17.81 10.06 -4.90
N TYR A 489 -17.44 9.30 -3.86
CA TYR A 489 -16.03 8.96 -3.62
C TYR A 489 -15.47 8.06 -4.72
N THR A 490 -16.22 7.04 -5.12
CA THR A 490 -15.80 6.08 -6.17
C THR A 490 -15.54 6.79 -7.50
N ASN A 491 -16.39 7.76 -7.86
CA ASN A 491 -16.26 8.59 -9.07
C ASN A 491 -15.25 9.75 -8.97
N SER A 492 -14.65 9.98 -7.80
CA SER A 492 -13.71 11.11 -7.60
C SER A 492 -12.26 10.82 -8.04
N HIS A 493 -11.96 9.60 -8.48
CA HIS A 493 -10.59 9.20 -8.79
C HIS A 493 -10.15 9.72 -10.17
N HIS A 494 -9.05 10.47 -10.18
CA HIS A 494 -8.42 10.99 -11.40
C HIS A 494 -7.33 10.04 -11.90
N VAL A 495 -7.04 10.10 -13.21
CA VAL A 495 -5.92 9.36 -13.80
C VAL A 495 -4.74 10.30 -13.99
N SER A 496 -3.57 9.94 -13.44
CA SER A 496 -2.31 10.65 -13.69
C SER A 496 -1.72 10.28 -15.05
N LEU A 497 -0.91 11.16 -15.63
CA LEU A 497 -0.13 10.84 -16.83
C LEU A 497 0.78 9.65 -16.57
N SER A 498 0.80 8.72 -17.52
CA SER A 498 1.66 7.55 -17.48
C SER A 498 3.13 7.96 -17.42
N PRO A 499 3.96 7.30 -16.59
CA PRO A 499 5.40 7.54 -16.59
C PRO A 499 6.09 7.15 -17.90
N PHE A 500 5.48 6.29 -18.73
CA PHE A 500 5.97 5.98 -20.08
C PHE A 500 5.74 7.12 -21.08
N ALA A 501 4.96 8.13 -20.69
CA ALA A 501 4.83 9.41 -21.40
C ALA A 501 5.73 10.50 -20.79
N ARG A 502 6.74 10.13 -19.99
CA ARG A 502 7.67 11.07 -19.34
C ARG A 502 9.11 10.73 -19.67
N LYS A 503 9.96 11.76 -19.71
CA LYS A 503 11.41 11.65 -19.76
C LYS A 503 12.06 12.83 -19.04
N ILE A 504 13.27 12.61 -18.52
CA ILE A 504 14.09 13.67 -17.94
C ILE A 504 15.04 14.20 -19.02
N GLY A 505 15.02 15.51 -19.25
CA GLY A 505 15.89 16.19 -20.20
C GLY A 505 17.33 16.36 -19.67
N GLU A 506 18.22 16.85 -20.54
CA GLU A 506 19.65 16.96 -20.24
C GLU A 506 19.97 17.88 -19.05
N ASN A 507 19.09 18.83 -18.72
CA ASN A 507 19.26 19.75 -17.58
C ASN A 507 18.40 19.35 -16.37
N GLY A 508 17.85 18.14 -16.35
CA GLY A 508 16.99 17.65 -15.28
C GLY A 508 15.54 18.15 -15.37
N GLU A 509 15.15 18.80 -16.46
CA GLU A 509 13.77 19.22 -16.70
C GLU A 509 12.87 18.03 -17.02
N ARG A 510 11.64 18.06 -16.52
CA ARG A 510 10.62 17.04 -16.78
C ARG A 510 9.94 17.32 -18.12
N ILE A 511 10.00 16.38 -19.05
CA ILE A 511 9.32 16.45 -20.34
C ILE A 511 8.21 15.40 -20.33
N GLU A 512 6.96 15.85 -20.44
CA GLU A 512 5.78 15.00 -20.28
C GLU A 512 4.85 15.04 -21.49
N GLY A 513 3.91 14.11 -21.47
CA GLY A 513 2.86 13.95 -22.46
C GLY A 513 3.38 13.57 -23.85
N GLU A 514 2.80 14.14 -24.91
CA GLU A 514 3.19 13.79 -26.29
C GLU A 514 4.69 14.03 -26.56
N ALA A 515 5.28 15.07 -25.96
CA ALA A 515 6.70 15.35 -26.05
C ALA A 515 7.56 14.32 -25.30
N GLY A 516 7.00 13.71 -24.25
CA GLY A 516 7.64 12.67 -23.44
C GLY A 516 7.61 11.29 -24.08
N LEU A 517 6.72 11.03 -25.06
CA LEU A 517 6.66 9.74 -25.76
C LEU A 517 8.00 9.34 -26.39
N THR A 518 8.29 8.04 -26.35
CA THR A 518 9.39 7.43 -27.11
C THR A 518 9.05 7.33 -28.60
N ASP A 519 10.05 7.16 -29.46
CA ASP A 519 9.80 6.97 -30.89
C ASP A 519 9.03 5.67 -31.18
N ALA A 520 9.27 4.63 -30.36
CA ALA A 520 8.50 3.39 -30.40
C ALA A 520 7.02 3.63 -30.07
N ALA A 521 6.71 4.36 -28.99
CA ALA A 521 5.34 4.70 -28.63
C ALA A 521 4.65 5.57 -29.71
N ARG A 522 5.38 6.48 -30.39
CA ARG A 522 4.83 7.24 -31.52
C ARG A 522 4.47 6.35 -32.70
N ARG A 523 5.34 5.42 -33.10
CA ARG A 523 5.03 4.44 -34.15
C ARG A 523 3.89 3.51 -33.71
N GLY A 524 3.89 3.07 -32.46
CA GLY A 524 2.83 2.26 -31.86
C GLY A 524 1.47 2.94 -31.89
N ARG A 525 1.43 4.27 -31.68
CA ARG A 525 0.22 5.08 -31.86
C ARG A 525 -0.29 5.01 -33.29
N GLU A 526 0.59 5.17 -34.28
CA GLU A 526 0.20 5.01 -35.69
C GLU A 526 -0.35 3.60 -35.93
N VAL A 527 0.30 2.57 -35.40
CA VAL A 527 -0.18 1.18 -35.47
C VAL A 527 -1.59 1.02 -34.90
N PHE A 528 -1.83 1.54 -33.70
CA PHE A 528 -3.09 1.44 -32.97
C PHE A 528 -4.28 2.01 -33.75
N PHE A 529 -4.08 3.15 -34.42
CA PHE A 529 -5.12 3.84 -35.20
C PHE A 529 -5.25 3.36 -36.65
N ARG A 530 -4.45 2.38 -37.10
CA ARG A 530 -4.63 1.80 -38.44
C ARG A 530 -5.94 1.03 -38.53
N GLU A 531 -6.73 1.33 -39.56
CA GLU A 531 -7.97 0.59 -39.88
C GLU A 531 -7.73 -0.91 -40.07
N SER A 532 -6.55 -1.29 -40.59
CA SER A 532 -6.17 -2.70 -40.77
C SER A 532 -5.98 -3.45 -39.44
N VAL A 533 -5.69 -2.74 -38.35
CA VAL A 533 -5.50 -3.30 -37.00
C VAL A 533 -6.81 -3.21 -36.20
N GLY A 534 -7.50 -2.07 -36.26
CA GLY A 534 -8.86 -1.92 -35.75
C GLY A 534 -9.01 -1.77 -34.23
N CYS A 535 -7.94 -1.55 -33.46
CA CYS A 535 -8.02 -1.32 -32.01
C CYS A 535 -8.93 -0.14 -31.65
N ALA A 536 -8.82 0.96 -32.42
CA ALA A 536 -9.60 2.17 -32.21
C ALA A 536 -11.11 2.04 -32.51
N ASN A 537 -11.60 0.89 -32.98
CA ASN A 537 -13.03 0.67 -33.19
C ASN A 537 -13.81 0.63 -31.87
N CYS A 538 -13.19 0.07 -30.81
CA CYS A 538 -13.74 0.04 -29.45
C CYS A 538 -12.95 0.97 -28.53
N HIS A 539 -11.62 1.02 -28.68
CA HIS A 539 -10.74 1.81 -27.82
C HIS A 539 -10.44 3.19 -28.43
N SER A 540 -11.42 4.10 -28.36
CA SER A 540 -11.30 5.45 -28.91
C SER A 540 -11.68 6.54 -27.91
N GLY A 541 -11.43 7.79 -28.29
CA GLY A 541 -11.75 8.95 -27.47
C GLY A 541 -10.82 9.12 -26.26
N PRO A 542 -11.14 10.05 -25.36
CA PRO A 542 -10.25 10.50 -24.28
C PRO A 542 -9.84 9.39 -23.29
N TYR A 543 -10.75 8.47 -23.01
CA TYR A 543 -10.53 7.34 -22.09
C TYR A 543 -10.17 6.03 -22.81
N PHE A 544 -9.99 6.07 -24.14
CA PHE A 544 -9.71 4.87 -24.94
C PHE A 544 -10.73 3.74 -24.70
N CYS A 545 -12.00 4.10 -24.61
CA CYS A 545 -13.14 3.19 -24.55
C CYS A 545 -14.40 3.85 -25.16
N ASP A 546 -15.31 3.01 -25.62
CA ASP A 546 -16.60 3.40 -26.18
C ASP A 546 -17.75 3.32 -25.16
N SER A 547 -17.47 2.99 -23.89
CA SER A 547 -18.42 3.03 -22.78
C SER A 547 -18.94 4.45 -22.55
N ARG A 548 -20.25 4.61 -22.38
CA ARG A 548 -20.92 5.90 -22.19
C ARG A 548 -22.05 5.77 -21.17
N ALA A 549 -22.11 6.71 -20.23
CA ALA A 549 -23.20 6.77 -19.26
C ALA A 549 -24.58 6.77 -19.95
N GLY A 550 -25.47 5.88 -19.52
CA GLY A 550 -26.80 5.70 -20.11
C GLY A 550 -26.83 4.84 -21.39
N SER A 551 -25.71 4.25 -21.82
CA SER A 551 -25.64 3.31 -22.94
C SER A 551 -24.85 2.06 -22.55
N LEU A 552 -25.44 0.89 -22.81
CA LEU A 552 -24.76 -0.40 -22.61
C LEU A 552 -24.21 -0.88 -23.95
N THR A 553 -22.91 -0.76 -24.14
CA THR A 553 -22.19 -1.29 -25.31
C THR A 553 -21.28 -2.41 -24.84
N ARG A 554 -21.38 -3.59 -25.46
CA ARG A 554 -20.53 -4.75 -25.13
C ARG A 554 -20.03 -5.41 -26.40
N HIS A 555 -18.85 -6.02 -26.33
CA HIS A 555 -18.17 -6.65 -27.46
C HIS A 555 -17.73 -8.07 -27.13
N ASP A 556 -17.97 -9.01 -28.04
CA ASP A 556 -17.39 -10.36 -27.98
C ASP A 556 -16.02 -10.39 -28.68
N VAL A 557 -14.99 -10.22 -27.87
CA VAL A 557 -13.58 -10.26 -28.28
C VAL A 557 -12.97 -11.67 -28.28
N GLY A 558 -13.80 -12.71 -28.15
CA GLY A 558 -13.39 -14.11 -28.22
C GLY A 558 -12.87 -14.74 -26.93
N THR A 559 -12.94 -14.04 -25.80
CA THR A 559 -12.44 -14.50 -24.49
C THR A 559 -13.51 -15.14 -23.61
N GLY A 560 -14.78 -15.13 -24.04
CA GLY A 560 -15.92 -15.60 -23.24
C GLY A 560 -15.97 -17.10 -22.96
N ASN A 561 -15.17 -17.91 -23.66
CA ASN A 561 -15.11 -19.37 -23.48
C ASN A 561 -13.74 -19.83 -22.96
N ASP A 562 -12.87 -18.91 -22.55
CA ASP A 562 -11.52 -19.23 -22.11
C ASP A 562 -11.45 -19.89 -20.74
N ASP A 563 -12.48 -19.69 -19.92
CA ASP A 563 -12.59 -20.25 -18.58
C ASP A 563 -13.99 -20.86 -18.34
N PRO A 564 -14.09 -22.08 -17.80
CA PRO A 564 -15.37 -22.75 -17.60
C PRO A 564 -16.22 -22.16 -16.47
N SER A 565 -15.69 -21.23 -15.67
CA SER A 565 -16.45 -20.51 -14.63
C SER A 565 -17.12 -19.23 -15.15
N GLU A 566 -16.88 -18.83 -16.40
CA GLU A 566 -17.54 -17.67 -17.00
C GLU A 566 -19.06 -17.88 -17.12
N LEU A 567 -19.85 -16.99 -16.50
CA LEU A 567 -21.32 -17.07 -16.48
C LEU A 567 -22.02 -15.88 -17.15
N MET A 568 -21.31 -14.80 -17.48
CA MET A 568 -21.91 -13.56 -18.03
C MET A 568 -21.49 -13.22 -19.46
N GLY A 569 -20.41 -13.83 -19.96
CA GLY A 569 -19.93 -13.65 -21.32
C GLY A 569 -20.93 -14.09 -22.42
N PRO A 570 -20.54 -14.00 -23.70
CA PRO A 570 -19.18 -13.72 -24.18
C PRO A 570 -18.89 -12.24 -24.47
N GLU A 571 -19.86 -11.35 -24.27
CA GLU A 571 -19.71 -9.92 -24.55
C GLU A 571 -19.36 -9.13 -23.27
N TYR A 572 -18.38 -8.23 -23.35
CA TYR A 572 -17.88 -7.43 -22.23
C TYR A 572 -17.91 -5.93 -22.53
N ASP A 573 -18.01 -5.09 -21.50
CA ASP A 573 -17.75 -3.66 -21.61
C ASP A 573 -16.30 -3.42 -22.06
N THR A 574 -16.07 -2.37 -22.84
CA THR A 574 -14.72 -1.98 -23.25
C THR A 574 -14.03 -1.25 -22.09
N PRO A 575 -13.04 -1.84 -21.40
CA PRO A 575 -12.36 -1.12 -20.34
C PRO A 575 -11.55 0.04 -20.91
N SER A 576 -11.40 1.11 -20.12
CA SER A 576 -10.39 2.15 -20.38
C SER A 576 -9.00 1.52 -20.51
N LEU A 577 -8.21 1.98 -21.49
CA LEU A 577 -6.80 1.59 -21.65
C LEU A 577 -5.83 2.48 -20.86
N LEU A 578 -6.35 3.44 -20.08
CA LEU A 578 -5.51 4.34 -19.30
C LEU A 578 -4.91 3.60 -18.10
N GLY A 579 -3.59 3.76 -17.88
CA GLY A 579 -2.89 3.15 -16.74
C GLY A 579 -2.56 1.67 -16.89
N LEU A 580 -2.65 1.10 -18.10
CA LEU A 580 -2.39 -0.34 -18.34
C LEU A 580 -1.02 -0.81 -17.85
N TYR A 581 -0.01 0.06 -17.83
CA TYR A 581 1.35 -0.30 -17.41
C TYR A 581 1.44 -0.93 -16.01
N ARG A 582 0.43 -0.69 -15.15
CA ARG A 582 0.34 -1.21 -13.78
C ARG A 582 -0.76 -2.24 -13.54
N SER A 583 -1.53 -2.62 -14.57
CA SER A 583 -2.73 -3.46 -14.38
C SER A 583 -2.51 -4.95 -14.62
N ALA A 584 -1.28 -5.39 -14.93
CA ALA A 584 -0.99 -6.79 -15.21
C ALA A 584 -1.42 -7.72 -14.03
N PRO A 585 -1.90 -8.95 -14.31
CA PRO A 585 -2.14 -9.52 -15.64
C PRO A 585 -3.36 -8.91 -16.35
N TYR A 586 -3.48 -9.14 -17.66
CA TYR A 586 -4.45 -8.49 -18.53
C TYR A 586 -5.61 -9.41 -18.96
N LEU A 587 -6.66 -8.79 -19.53
CA LEU A 587 -7.97 -9.36 -19.83
C LEU A 587 -8.81 -9.61 -18.56
N HIS A 588 -10.13 -9.75 -18.73
CA HIS A 588 -11.06 -9.92 -17.60
C HIS A 588 -10.69 -11.11 -16.71
N HIS A 589 -10.19 -12.20 -17.29
CA HIS A 589 -9.78 -13.41 -16.57
C HIS A 589 -8.26 -13.47 -16.28
N GLY A 590 -7.48 -12.42 -16.56
CA GLY A 590 -6.05 -12.35 -16.21
C GLY A 590 -5.13 -13.39 -16.88
N ARG A 591 -5.48 -13.89 -18.08
CA ARG A 591 -4.72 -14.98 -18.74
C ARG A 591 -3.51 -14.48 -19.51
N ALA A 592 -3.51 -13.21 -19.91
CA ALA A 592 -2.37 -12.57 -20.55
C ALA A 592 -1.44 -12.01 -19.47
N ALA A 593 -0.23 -12.56 -19.33
CA ALA A 593 0.74 -12.06 -18.36
C ALA A 593 1.33 -10.70 -18.79
N THR A 594 1.42 -10.47 -20.10
CA THR A 594 1.99 -9.26 -20.70
C THR A 594 1.05 -8.64 -21.73
N LEU A 595 1.27 -7.37 -22.09
CA LEU A 595 0.57 -6.73 -23.21
C LEU A 595 0.93 -7.40 -24.55
N GLU A 596 2.15 -7.92 -24.68
CA GLU A 596 2.54 -8.70 -25.85
C GLU A 596 1.68 -9.98 -25.98
N ASP A 597 1.39 -10.66 -24.86
CA ASP A 597 0.48 -11.81 -24.85
C ASP A 597 -0.93 -11.42 -25.31
N VAL A 598 -1.45 -10.26 -24.87
CA VAL A 598 -2.75 -9.74 -25.34
C VAL A 598 -2.76 -9.59 -26.87
N LEU A 599 -1.68 -9.05 -27.44
CA LEU A 599 -1.57 -8.76 -28.87
C LEU A 599 -1.21 -9.99 -29.70
N THR A 600 -0.79 -11.11 -29.09
CA THR A 600 -0.27 -12.28 -29.80
C THR A 600 -0.94 -13.57 -29.35
N THR A 601 -0.49 -14.16 -28.24
CA THR A 601 -0.86 -15.52 -27.81
C THR A 601 -2.27 -15.63 -27.24
N GLN A 602 -2.85 -14.51 -26.76
CA GLN A 602 -4.20 -14.40 -26.20
C GLN A 602 -5.18 -13.65 -27.12
N ASN A 603 -4.89 -13.60 -28.42
CA ASN A 603 -5.80 -13.08 -29.46
C ASN A 603 -5.99 -14.11 -30.59
N PRO A 604 -6.54 -15.31 -30.30
CA PRO A 604 -6.80 -16.30 -31.34
C PRO A 604 -7.79 -15.75 -32.36
N GLU A 605 -7.51 -16.01 -33.64
CA GLU A 605 -8.38 -15.63 -34.77
C GLU A 605 -8.58 -14.12 -34.95
N ASP A 606 -7.73 -13.27 -34.35
CA ASP A 606 -7.78 -11.80 -34.48
C ASP A 606 -9.15 -11.20 -34.08
N ARG A 607 -9.76 -11.75 -33.03
CA ARG A 607 -11.07 -11.30 -32.52
C ARG A 607 -10.98 -10.07 -31.62
N HIS A 608 -9.79 -9.76 -31.11
CA HIS A 608 -9.50 -8.61 -30.26
C HIS A 608 -8.51 -7.66 -30.95
N GLY A 609 -8.91 -7.16 -32.12
CA GLY A 609 -8.03 -6.47 -33.06
C GLY A 609 -7.30 -7.45 -33.98
N LYS A 610 -6.87 -6.97 -35.15
CA LYS A 610 -6.18 -7.78 -36.16
C LYS A 610 -4.69 -7.57 -36.04
N THR A 611 -4.02 -8.45 -35.30
CA THR A 611 -2.61 -8.29 -34.95
C THR A 611 -1.72 -9.38 -35.53
N SER A 612 -2.28 -10.50 -36.00
CA SER A 612 -1.51 -11.64 -36.53
C SER A 612 -0.60 -11.33 -37.73
N HIS A 613 -0.89 -10.24 -38.45
CA HIS A 613 -0.12 -9.79 -39.60
C HIS A 613 1.01 -8.79 -39.26
N LEU A 614 1.04 -8.30 -38.01
CA LEU A 614 2.04 -7.33 -37.56
C LEU A 614 3.41 -8.00 -37.41
N SER A 615 4.46 -7.25 -37.73
CA SER A 615 5.83 -7.63 -37.41
C SER A 615 6.08 -7.56 -35.90
N GLY A 616 7.12 -8.26 -35.42
CA GLY A 616 7.50 -8.19 -34.00
C GLY A 616 7.87 -6.78 -33.53
N GLU A 617 8.42 -5.94 -34.42
CA GLU A 617 8.71 -4.53 -34.12
C GLU A 617 7.41 -3.71 -33.97
N GLU A 618 6.42 -3.91 -34.84
CA GLU A 618 5.12 -3.24 -34.72
C GLU A 618 4.36 -3.65 -33.45
N VAL A 619 4.47 -4.91 -33.04
CA VAL A 619 3.91 -5.38 -31.76
C VAL A 619 4.61 -4.71 -30.59
N ALA A 620 5.95 -4.66 -30.60
CA ALA A 620 6.72 -4.00 -29.54
C ALA A 620 6.41 -2.49 -29.45
N ASP A 621 6.33 -1.81 -30.60
CA ASP A 621 5.94 -0.39 -30.67
C ASP A 621 4.53 -0.17 -30.11
N LEU A 622 3.57 -1.04 -30.45
CA LEU A 622 2.21 -0.98 -29.93
C LEU A 622 2.16 -1.19 -28.41
N VAL A 623 2.95 -2.12 -27.87
CA VAL A 623 3.10 -2.30 -26.41
C VAL A 623 3.59 -1.02 -25.74
N GLU A 624 4.58 -0.34 -26.30
CA GLU A 624 5.09 0.92 -25.74
C GLU A 624 4.04 2.04 -25.78
N PHE A 625 3.21 2.10 -26.83
CA PHE A 625 2.09 3.03 -26.87
C PHE A 625 1.05 2.74 -25.79
N LEU A 626 0.64 1.48 -25.63
CA LEU A 626 -0.35 1.07 -24.62
C LEU A 626 0.11 1.39 -23.19
N LYS A 627 1.41 1.20 -22.89
CA LYS A 627 1.98 1.59 -21.59
C LYS A 627 1.95 3.11 -21.36
N ALA A 628 2.10 3.89 -22.42
CA ALA A 628 2.13 5.36 -22.37
C ALA A 628 0.77 6.04 -22.18
N LEU A 629 -0.34 5.27 -22.12
CA LEU A 629 -1.66 5.83 -21.87
C LEU A 629 -1.92 6.06 -20.36
N PRO A 630 -2.40 7.24 -19.93
CA PRO A 630 -2.60 8.46 -20.73
C PRO A 630 -1.29 9.25 -20.90
N TYR A 631 -1.10 9.83 -22.10
CA TYR A 631 -0.04 10.82 -22.38
C TYR A 631 -0.59 12.25 -22.48
N GLU A 632 -1.88 12.45 -22.24
CA GLU A 632 -2.54 13.75 -22.16
C GLU A 632 -3.67 13.67 -21.15
N ASP A 633 -4.03 14.79 -20.53
CA ASP A 633 -5.12 14.82 -19.55
C ASP A 633 -6.45 14.49 -20.25
N PRO A 634 -7.14 13.39 -19.89
CA PRO A 634 -8.34 12.97 -20.58
C PRO A 634 -9.57 13.83 -20.24
N GLU A 635 -9.59 14.54 -19.11
CA GLU A 635 -10.82 15.25 -18.66
C GLU A 635 -11.19 16.44 -19.56
N PRO A 636 -10.28 17.37 -19.89
CA PRO A 636 -10.60 18.46 -20.82
C PRO A 636 -11.05 17.95 -22.20
N LEU A 637 -10.49 16.82 -22.64
CA LEU A 637 -10.87 16.18 -23.90
C LEU A 637 -12.26 15.53 -23.82
N ALA A 638 -12.61 14.93 -22.69
CA ALA A 638 -13.93 14.36 -22.42
C ALA A 638 -15.03 15.44 -22.40
N GLU A 639 -14.75 16.57 -21.74
CA GLU A 639 -15.63 17.75 -21.75
C GLU A 639 -15.84 18.28 -23.17
N ALA A 640 -14.75 18.43 -23.94
CA ALA A 640 -14.81 18.90 -25.32
C ALA A 640 -15.57 17.92 -26.25
N ALA A 641 -15.48 16.62 -25.97
CA ALA A 641 -16.23 15.57 -26.67
C ALA A 641 -17.70 15.46 -26.23
N GLY A 642 -18.13 16.23 -25.22
CA GLY A 642 -19.51 16.21 -24.72
C GLY A 642 -19.85 14.93 -23.95
N LEU A 643 -18.86 14.27 -23.35
CA LEU A 643 -19.11 13.11 -22.49
C LEU A 643 -19.81 13.54 -21.21
N ILE A 644 -20.59 12.63 -20.63
CA ILE A 644 -21.29 12.86 -19.37
C ILE A 644 -20.39 12.41 -18.23
N LYS A 645 -20.07 13.33 -17.31
CA LYS A 645 -19.42 13.02 -16.04
C LYS A 645 -20.49 12.62 -15.01
N VAL A 646 -20.44 11.40 -14.52
CA VAL A 646 -21.31 10.89 -13.45
C VAL A 646 -20.70 11.27 -12.10
N GLU A 647 -21.31 12.25 -11.43
CA GLU A 647 -20.84 12.72 -10.12
C GLU A 647 -21.23 11.77 -8.98
N LYS A 648 -22.43 11.21 -9.05
CA LYS A 648 -22.95 10.20 -8.13
C LYS A 648 -24.06 9.43 -8.77
#